data_AF-A0A803P261-F1
#
_entry.id   AF-A0A803P261-F1
#
_cell.length_a   1.000
_cell.length_b   1.000
_cell.length_c   1.000
_cell.angle_alpha   90.00
_cell.angle_beta   90.00
_cell.angle_gamma   90.00
#
_symmetry.space_group_name_H-M   'P 1'
#
loop_
_entity.id
_entity.type
_entity.pdbx_description
1 polymer ?
#
loop_
_entity_poly.entity_id
_entity_poly.type
_entity_poly.pdbx_seq_one_letter_code
_entity_poly.pdbx_strand_id
1 'polypeptide(L)'
;MAATQPLSHPQLLPTTLTRSLLHNPLSQLSFLPQRSSFKTLTIRAAVSQNPTKTSPLKPETASFNHCFTKSSDGFLYCEGIKVQDVMDSVERRPFYLYSKPQITRNVKAYKEALEGLNSIIGYAIKANNNLKILEHLRQQGCGAVLVSGNELRLALLAGFDPTRCIFNGNGKLLDDLVLAAQEGVFVNIDSEFDLDNIVAAARIAGKKVNVLLRINPDVDPQVHAYVATGNKNSKFGIRNEKLQWFLDAVKAHPEELKLVGAHCHLGSTITKVDIFRDAAVLMVNYIDEIRAQGFEVDYLNIGGGLGIDYYHSGAVLPTPRDLINTVRELVLSRNLNLIIEPGRSLIANTCCLVNRVTGVKTNGTKNFVVIDGSMAELIRPSLYDAYQHIELVSPTPPAAEVSTFDVVGPVCESADFLGKERELPTPAQGAGLVVHDAGAYCMSMASTYNLKMRPPEYWVEDDGSLAKIRHGETFEDHLNPQRTYQVVVASTRDMGIGKDGKLPWRLPSDLKFFKDITTATSDPGKKNAVLMGRKTWESIPLEHRPLPGRLNVVLTRSGSFDIATAENVVSCGSMTSALELLAASPYCLSIEKVFVIGGGQVLREALNSSSCDAIHITDIETNIECDTFIPAIDSSAFQPWYSSFPAVENNIRYSFTTYVRVRSPAVESLNENGDLTIDGKPDINKFEVKKFSFLPKMIFDRHEEYLYLRMVQDIISDGNSKDDRTGTGTFSKFGCQMRFNLRKTFPLLTTKKVFWRGVVEELLWFISGSTSAKVLQEKGIHIWDGNASRDYLDGIGLTDREEGDLGPVYGFQWRHFGARYTDMHADYSGQGFDQLLDVIDKIKNNPDDRRIILSAWNPSDLKLMALPPCHMFAQFYVANGELSCQMYQRSADMGLGVPFNIASYALLTCMLAHVCGLVPGDFVHVLGDAHVYRNHVRPLQDQLQKLPKPFPILKINPEKKNIDSFVADDFTLIGYDPHQKIEMKMAVYENPLVPHTGIGGSKNTKSQDFTYGGGIFNHVLGCFSFLKMEAKQALPKFSAIGLIVPNYNGL
;
A
#
# COMPACT_ATOMS: atom_id res chain seq x y z
N MET A 1 -11.44 39.63 24.80
CA MET A 1 -11.15 40.94 24.18
C MET A 1 -11.36 40.76 22.69
N ALA A 2 -12.19 41.48 21.95
CA ALA A 2 -12.84 42.77 22.17
C ALA A 2 -14.37 42.67 22.00
N ALA A 3 -15.07 43.59 22.66
CA ALA A 3 -16.52 43.76 22.65
C ALA A 3 -16.93 44.82 21.62
N THR A 4 -18.17 44.76 21.14
CA THR A 4 -19.08 45.94 21.07
C THR A 4 -20.52 45.52 20.75
N GLN A 5 -21.45 46.32 21.27
CA GLN A 5 -22.87 46.09 21.55
C GLN A 5 -23.84 46.33 20.37
N PRO A 6 -25.16 46.03 20.54
CA PRO A 6 -26.15 45.91 19.47
C PRO A 6 -27.00 47.18 19.26
N LEU A 7 -27.61 47.35 18.07
CA LEU A 7 -28.64 48.37 17.82
C LEU A 7 -29.76 47.90 16.86
N SER A 8 -30.97 47.84 17.44
CA SER A 8 -32.30 48.28 16.98
C SER A 8 -32.68 48.42 15.49
N HIS A 9 -33.90 47.94 15.19
CA HIS A 9 -34.80 48.27 14.06
C HIS A 9 -34.85 49.75 13.65
N PRO A 10 -35.24 50.03 12.38
CA PRO A 10 -36.53 50.71 12.17
C PRO A 10 -37.34 50.24 10.93
N GLN A 11 -38.63 50.62 10.94
CA GLN A 11 -39.64 50.44 9.88
C GLN A 11 -39.65 51.56 8.82
N LEU A 12 -40.38 51.29 7.72
CA LEU A 12 -41.22 52.18 6.85
C LEU A 12 -40.78 52.35 5.37
N LEU A 13 -41.55 51.69 4.46
CA LEU A 13 -42.33 52.14 3.25
C LEU A 13 -41.74 53.22 2.27
N PRO A 14 -42.22 53.40 0.99
CA PRO A 14 -43.48 52.94 0.36
C PRO A 14 -43.46 52.56 -1.18
N THR A 15 -44.65 52.15 -1.69
CA THR A 15 -45.26 52.37 -3.05
C THR A 15 -44.69 51.63 -4.27
N THR A 16 -45.46 50.89 -5.08
CA THR A 16 -46.65 51.25 -5.90
C THR A 16 -47.37 49.96 -6.35
N LEU A 17 -48.69 49.79 -6.12
CA LEU A 17 -49.83 50.13 -6.99
C LEU A 17 -49.83 49.50 -8.41
N THR A 18 -50.59 48.41 -8.58
CA THR A 18 -51.81 48.30 -9.44
C THR A 18 -52.33 46.86 -9.34
N ARG A 19 -53.40 46.58 -8.58
CA ARG A 19 -54.83 46.52 -9.00
C ARG A 19 -55.03 45.86 -10.37
N SER A 20 -55.75 44.73 -10.40
CA SER A 20 -57.18 44.70 -10.77
C SER A 20 -57.70 43.24 -10.75
N LEU A 21 -58.66 42.90 -9.86
CA LEU A 21 -60.10 42.68 -10.15
C LEU A 21 -60.38 41.17 -10.46
N LEU A 22 -61.44 40.48 -10.03
CA LEU A 22 -62.68 40.78 -9.30
C LEU A 22 -63.30 39.44 -8.80
N HIS A 23 -64.08 39.56 -7.71
CA HIS A 23 -65.34 38.87 -7.41
C HIS A 23 -65.41 37.36 -7.02
N ASN A 24 -65.40 37.16 -5.70
CA ASN A 24 -66.43 36.51 -4.86
C ASN A 24 -67.88 36.60 -5.43
N PRO A 25 -68.88 35.75 -5.04
CA PRO A 25 -69.19 35.52 -3.61
C PRO A 25 -70.03 34.25 -3.22
N LEU A 26 -70.35 34.19 -1.91
CA LEU A 26 -71.49 33.50 -1.22
C LEU A 26 -71.37 31.97 -1.03
N SER A 27 -71.25 31.38 0.16
CA SER A 27 -71.96 31.48 1.47
C SER A 27 -73.12 30.48 1.63
N GLN A 28 -72.97 29.65 2.68
CA GLN A 28 -73.98 29.08 3.58
C GLN A 28 -75.11 28.21 3.02
N LEU A 29 -75.19 26.98 3.52
CA LEU A 29 -76.42 26.41 4.07
C LEU A 29 -76.11 25.22 5.00
N SER A 30 -76.99 25.04 5.97
CA SER A 30 -76.86 24.25 7.19
C SER A 30 -77.81 23.05 7.22
N PHE A 31 -77.56 22.16 8.19
CA PHE A 31 -78.45 21.20 8.86
C PHE A 31 -78.48 19.69 8.45
N LEU A 32 -78.13 18.92 9.50
CA LEU A 32 -78.68 17.66 10.03
C LEU A 32 -78.09 16.29 9.60
N PRO A 33 -77.86 15.39 10.58
CA PRO A 33 -77.28 14.06 10.36
C PRO A 33 -78.36 12.98 10.24
N GLN A 34 -78.12 11.98 9.38
CA GLN A 34 -78.86 10.73 9.41
C GLN A 34 -77.95 9.54 9.69
N ARG A 35 -78.38 8.76 10.69
CA ARG A 35 -77.85 7.49 11.14
C ARG A 35 -77.91 6.43 10.04
N SER A 36 -76.90 5.59 9.97
CA SER A 36 -77.10 4.17 9.67
C SER A 36 -76.22 3.32 10.58
N SER A 37 -76.89 2.45 11.33
CA SER A 37 -76.35 1.40 12.18
C SER A 37 -75.78 0.27 11.33
N PHE A 38 -74.73 -0.43 11.76
CA PHE A 38 -74.72 -1.91 11.78
C PHE A 38 -73.60 -2.49 12.68
N LYS A 39 -74.07 -3.04 13.81
CA LYS A 39 -73.66 -4.24 14.54
C LYS A 39 -72.18 -4.48 14.91
N THR A 40 -71.88 -4.17 16.17
CA THR A 40 -70.84 -4.77 17.00
C THR A 40 -71.15 -6.26 17.23
N LEU A 41 -70.20 -7.14 16.91
CA LEU A 41 -70.27 -8.57 17.24
C LEU A 41 -69.21 -8.89 18.30
N THR A 42 -69.67 -8.97 19.54
CA THR A 42 -68.94 -9.52 20.68
C THR A 42 -69.07 -11.04 20.65
N ILE A 43 -67.98 -11.78 20.44
CA ILE A 43 -67.99 -13.24 20.59
C ILE A 43 -67.20 -13.61 21.85
N ARG A 44 -67.93 -14.20 22.80
CA ARG A 44 -67.43 -14.82 24.02
C ARG A 44 -66.62 -16.07 23.69
N ALA A 45 -65.49 -16.23 24.35
CA ALA A 45 -64.69 -17.45 24.37
C ALA A 45 -65.50 -18.63 24.91
N ALA A 46 -65.55 -19.73 24.15
CA ALA A 46 -66.06 -21.01 24.60
C ALA A 46 -64.88 -21.85 25.12
N VAL A 47 -65.03 -22.31 26.36
CA VAL A 47 -64.14 -23.26 27.02
C VAL A 47 -64.34 -24.64 26.39
N SER A 48 -63.26 -25.27 25.92
CA SER A 48 -63.20 -26.70 25.63
C SER A 48 -61.91 -27.28 26.22
N GLN A 49 -62.04 -28.45 26.84
CA GLN A 49 -61.08 -29.06 27.75
C GLN A 49 -59.93 -29.79 27.02
N ASN A 50 -58.76 -29.76 27.68
CA ASN A 50 -57.55 -30.60 27.47
C ASN A 50 -57.87 -32.10 27.24
N PRO A 51 -57.05 -32.86 26.47
CA PRO A 51 -55.81 -33.40 27.04
C PRO A 51 -54.66 -33.69 26.04
N THR A 52 -53.43 -33.32 26.40
CA THR A 52 -52.29 -34.24 26.66
C THR A 52 -50.99 -33.44 26.83
N LYS A 53 -50.24 -33.76 27.90
CA LYS A 53 -48.97 -33.13 28.25
C LYS A 53 -47.87 -33.57 27.27
N THR A 54 -47.47 -32.68 26.37
CA THR A 54 -46.10 -32.63 25.85
C THR A 54 -45.42 -31.40 26.43
N SER A 55 -44.30 -31.63 27.11
CA SER A 55 -43.41 -30.61 27.68
C SER A 55 -43.19 -29.43 26.73
N PRO A 56 -43.30 -28.16 27.16
CA PRO A 56 -42.80 -27.05 26.37
C PRO A 56 -41.28 -27.24 26.25
N LEU A 57 -40.79 -27.43 25.04
CA LEU A 57 -39.39 -27.19 24.74
C LEU A 57 -39.10 -25.75 25.16
N LYS A 58 -38.22 -25.57 26.16
CA LYS A 58 -37.66 -24.26 26.49
C LYS A 58 -37.12 -23.67 25.19
N PRO A 59 -37.38 -22.39 24.88
CA PRO A 59 -36.61 -21.72 23.84
C PRO A 59 -35.15 -21.79 24.29
N GLU A 60 -34.29 -22.44 23.50
CA GLU A 60 -32.85 -22.26 23.64
C GLU A 60 -32.57 -20.78 23.35
N THR A 61 -32.44 -19.98 24.41
CA THR A 61 -31.90 -18.64 24.34
C THR A 61 -30.42 -18.76 23.99
N ALA A 62 -30.09 -18.87 22.71
CA ALA A 62 -28.73 -18.65 22.24
C ALA A 62 -28.36 -17.21 22.60
N SER A 63 -27.39 -17.01 23.51
CA SER A 63 -26.93 -15.66 23.86
C SER A 63 -26.34 -15.01 22.61
N PHE A 64 -26.81 -13.80 22.30
CA PHE A 64 -26.25 -13.02 21.20
C PHE A 64 -24.82 -12.61 21.55
N ASN A 65 -23.83 -13.29 20.98
CA ASN A 65 -22.41 -12.93 21.15
C ASN A 65 -22.09 -11.76 20.22
N HIS A 66 -22.13 -10.54 20.76
CA HIS A 66 -21.69 -9.34 20.09
C HIS A 66 -20.17 -9.41 19.80
N CYS A 67 -19.72 -8.86 18.67
CA CYS A 67 -18.30 -8.95 18.28
C CYS A 67 -17.36 -8.11 19.14
N PHE A 68 -17.90 -7.08 19.79
CA PHE A 68 -17.22 -6.29 20.81
C PHE A 68 -17.70 -6.71 22.20
N THR A 69 -16.78 -7.11 23.06
CA THR A 69 -17.08 -7.54 24.44
C THR A 69 -16.03 -7.05 25.42
N LYS A 70 -16.45 -6.67 26.63
CA LYS A 70 -15.53 -6.49 27.75
C LYS A 70 -15.15 -7.83 28.35
N SER A 71 -13.84 -8.08 28.46
CA SER A 71 -13.31 -9.30 29.10
C SER A 71 -13.18 -9.12 30.62
N SER A 72 -12.78 -10.17 31.33
CA SER A 72 -12.58 -10.16 32.79
C SER A 72 -11.48 -9.21 33.25
N ASP A 73 -10.55 -8.84 32.35
CA ASP A 73 -9.54 -7.80 32.60
C ASP A 73 -10.09 -6.37 32.46
N GLY A 74 -11.37 -6.24 32.07
CA GLY A 74 -12.09 -4.98 31.91
C GLY A 74 -11.75 -4.20 30.64
N PHE A 75 -10.91 -4.74 29.76
CA PHE A 75 -10.65 -4.15 28.44
C PHE A 75 -11.71 -4.56 27.42
N LEU A 76 -11.89 -3.71 26.40
CA LEU A 76 -12.71 -4.01 25.23
C LEU A 76 -11.94 -4.85 24.21
N TYR A 77 -12.57 -5.91 23.73
CA TYR A 77 -12.04 -6.81 22.69
C TYR A 77 -12.93 -6.82 21.46
N CYS A 78 -12.35 -6.97 20.27
CA CYS A 78 -13.02 -7.25 19.01
C CYS A 78 -12.56 -8.63 18.50
N GLU A 79 -13.47 -9.61 18.45
CA GLU A 79 -13.15 -11.00 18.05
C GLU A 79 -11.89 -11.57 18.73
N GLY A 80 -11.73 -11.28 20.04
CA GLY A 80 -10.59 -11.76 20.82
C GLY A 80 -9.32 -10.90 20.74
N ILE A 81 -9.27 -9.86 19.91
CA ILE A 81 -8.17 -8.89 19.90
C ILE A 81 -8.51 -7.73 20.84
N LYS A 82 -7.57 -7.37 21.73
CA LYS A 82 -7.71 -6.21 22.60
C LYS A 82 -7.67 -4.91 21.77
N VAL A 83 -8.73 -4.10 21.86
CA VAL A 83 -8.84 -2.87 21.07
C VAL A 83 -7.71 -1.87 21.41
N GLN A 84 -7.25 -1.87 22.66
CA GLN A 84 -6.10 -1.05 23.09
C GLN A 84 -4.83 -1.39 22.29
N ASP A 85 -4.53 -2.67 22.08
CA ASP A 85 -3.33 -3.11 21.34
C ASP A 85 -3.41 -2.71 19.86
N VAL A 86 -4.62 -2.71 19.29
CA VAL A 86 -4.88 -2.16 17.95
C VAL A 86 -4.61 -0.66 17.93
N MET A 87 -5.13 0.09 18.90
CA MET A 87 -4.91 1.54 19.00
C MET A 87 -3.44 1.95 19.08
N ASP A 88 -2.62 1.13 19.75
CA ASP A 88 -1.21 1.39 19.96
C ASP A 88 -0.32 0.95 18.79
N SER A 89 -0.84 0.07 17.91
CA SER A 89 -0.11 -0.45 16.74
C SER A 89 -0.43 0.27 15.43
N VAL A 90 -1.61 0.89 15.31
CA VAL A 90 -2.00 1.59 14.07
C VAL A 90 -1.30 2.94 13.91
N GLU A 91 -0.97 3.29 12.66
CA GLU A 91 -0.21 4.48 12.31
C GLU A 91 -0.94 5.81 12.60
N ARG A 92 -2.29 5.80 12.56
CA ARG A 92 -3.11 7.01 12.61
C ARG A 92 -4.44 6.77 13.31
N ARG A 93 -4.90 7.80 14.02
CA ARG A 93 -6.19 7.89 14.72
C ARG A 93 -6.93 9.18 14.31
N PRO A 94 -8.28 9.24 14.44
CA PRO A 94 -9.17 8.10 14.76
C PRO A 94 -9.19 7.06 13.63
N PHE A 95 -9.76 5.88 13.88
CA PHE A 95 -9.89 4.83 12.86
C PHE A 95 -11.15 3.98 13.06
N TYR A 96 -11.64 3.37 11.98
CA TYR A 96 -12.73 2.39 12.06
C TYR A 96 -12.16 0.98 12.22
N LEU A 97 -12.72 0.22 13.17
CA LEU A 97 -12.39 -1.18 13.38
C LEU A 97 -13.62 -2.04 13.13
N TYR A 98 -13.55 -2.95 12.16
CA TYR A 98 -14.63 -3.87 11.78
C TYR A 98 -14.33 -5.30 12.26
N SER A 99 -15.36 -6.10 12.52
CA SER A 99 -15.29 -7.56 12.65
C SER A 99 -15.77 -8.20 11.35
N LYS A 100 -14.87 -8.85 10.60
CA LYS A 100 -15.26 -9.68 9.45
C LYS A 100 -16.07 -10.92 9.86
N PRO A 101 -15.74 -11.63 10.96
CA PRO A 101 -16.56 -12.75 11.43
C PRO A 101 -18.03 -12.38 11.70
N GLN A 102 -18.28 -11.22 12.29
CA GLN A 102 -19.66 -10.77 12.56
C GLN A 102 -20.43 -10.47 11.27
N ILE A 103 -19.78 -9.89 10.25
CA ILE A 103 -20.41 -9.69 8.94
C ILE A 103 -20.86 -11.05 8.37
N THR A 104 -19.99 -12.06 8.45
CA THR A 104 -20.31 -13.42 8.01
C THR A 104 -21.48 -14.02 8.78
N ARG A 105 -21.51 -13.87 10.12
CA ARG A 105 -22.62 -14.34 10.97
C ARG A 105 -23.94 -13.64 10.60
N ASN A 106 -23.91 -12.33 10.36
CA ASN A 106 -25.09 -11.56 9.98
C ASN A 106 -25.65 -12.04 8.63
N VAL A 107 -24.82 -12.25 7.60
CA VAL A 107 -25.27 -12.75 6.29
C VAL A 107 -25.82 -14.17 6.41
N LYS A 108 -25.15 -15.03 7.18
CA LYS A 108 -25.58 -16.42 7.41
C LYS A 108 -26.98 -16.48 8.02
N ALA A 109 -27.30 -15.62 8.99
CA ALA A 109 -28.63 -15.56 9.59
C ALA A 109 -29.74 -15.24 8.57
N TYR A 110 -29.48 -14.35 7.60
CA TYR A 110 -30.43 -14.08 6.51
C TYR A 110 -30.55 -15.25 5.53
N LYS A 111 -29.43 -15.89 5.17
CA LYS A 111 -29.46 -17.08 4.30
C LYS A 111 -30.28 -18.21 4.91
N GLU A 112 -30.05 -18.51 6.18
CA GLU A 112 -30.83 -19.50 6.93
C GLU A 112 -32.30 -19.10 6.96
N ALA A 113 -32.60 -17.83 7.26
CA ALA A 113 -33.96 -17.27 7.25
C ALA A 113 -34.69 -17.42 5.90
N LEU A 114 -33.96 -17.39 4.79
CA LEU A 114 -34.48 -17.48 3.42
C LEU A 114 -34.52 -18.90 2.85
N GLU A 115 -34.05 -19.91 3.58
CA GLU A 115 -34.04 -21.30 3.10
C GLU A 115 -35.43 -21.74 2.59
N GLY A 116 -35.46 -22.38 1.42
CA GLY A 116 -36.69 -22.77 0.72
C GLY A 116 -37.38 -21.67 -0.09
N LEU A 117 -36.83 -20.44 -0.15
CA LEU A 117 -37.31 -19.34 -1.00
C LEU A 117 -36.27 -18.99 -2.06
N ASN A 118 -36.72 -18.77 -3.29
CA ASN A 118 -35.89 -18.10 -4.30
C ASN A 118 -35.74 -16.63 -3.90
N SER A 119 -34.50 -16.19 -3.68
CA SER A 119 -34.29 -14.87 -3.07
C SER A 119 -32.97 -14.18 -3.43
N ILE A 120 -32.97 -12.86 -3.24
CA ILE A 120 -31.78 -12.00 -3.33
C ILE A 120 -31.65 -11.23 -2.03
N ILE A 121 -30.49 -11.39 -1.37
CA ILE A 121 -30.04 -10.52 -0.28
C ILE A 121 -29.34 -9.32 -0.93
N GLY A 122 -30.07 -8.23 -1.16
CA GLY A 122 -29.55 -7.02 -1.78
C GLY A 122 -28.84 -6.11 -0.76
N TYR A 123 -27.52 -6.14 -0.72
CA TYR A 123 -26.78 -5.26 0.19
C TYR A 123 -26.79 -3.80 -0.32
N ALA A 124 -27.29 -2.87 0.49
CA ALA A 124 -27.31 -1.45 0.15
C ALA A 124 -25.91 -0.84 0.26
N ILE A 125 -25.28 -0.53 -0.88
CA ILE A 125 -23.89 -0.04 -0.93
C ILE A 125 -23.72 1.27 -0.14
N LYS A 126 -24.71 2.16 -0.19
CA LYS A 126 -24.73 3.39 0.64
C LYS A 126 -24.57 3.15 2.15
N ALA A 127 -24.89 1.95 2.66
CA ALA A 127 -24.69 1.62 4.07
C ALA A 127 -23.20 1.54 4.41
N ASN A 128 -22.40 0.87 3.58
CA ASN A 128 -20.94 0.91 3.63
C ASN A 128 -20.37 0.55 2.25
N ASN A 129 -19.56 1.46 1.70
CA ASN A 129 -19.01 1.35 0.34
C ASN A 129 -17.52 0.94 0.33
N ASN A 130 -17.04 0.27 1.38
CA ASN A 130 -15.68 -0.26 1.39
C ASN A 130 -15.56 -1.46 0.44
N LEU A 131 -14.64 -1.38 -0.52
CA LEU A 131 -14.43 -2.40 -1.54
C LEU A 131 -14.16 -3.79 -0.94
N LYS A 132 -13.37 -3.91 0.13
CA LYS A 132 -13.07 -5.21 0.76
C LYS A 132 -14.28 -5.81 1.48
N ILE A 133 -15.10 -4.97 2.09
CA ILE A 133 -16.39 -5.41 2.67
C ILE A 133 -17.34 -5.87 1.56
N LEU A 134 -17.40 -5.15 0.45
CA LEU A 134 -18.22 -5.51 -0.72
C LEU A 134 -17.75 -6.83 -1.37
N GLU A 135 -16.44 -7.03 -1.56
CA GLU A 135 -15.86 -8.29 -2.03
C GLU A 135 -16.26 -9.47 -1.11
N HIS A 136 -16.20 -9.27 0.21
CA HIS A 136 -16.60 -10.29 1.20
C HIS A 136 -18.10 -10.60 1.12
N LEU A 137 -18.96 -9.59 1.08
CA LEU A 137 -20.42 -9.77 0.93
C LEU A 137 -20.77 -10.51 -0.38
N ARG A 138 -20.07 -10.20 -1.47
CA ARG A 138 -20.21 -10.94 -2.73
C ARG A 138 -19.76 -12.40 -2.59
N GLN A 139 -18.65 -12.69 -1.91
CA GLN A 139 -18.24 -14.09 -1.62
C GLN A 139 -19.32 -14.82 -0.82
N GLN A 140 -20.07 -14.11 0.03
CA GLN A 140 -21.24 -14.63 0.71
C GLN A 140 -22.51 -14.67 -0.17
N GLY A 141 -22.47 -14.42 -1.48
CA GLY A 141 -23.60 -14.59 -2.39
C GLY A 141 -24.68 -13.49 -2.32
N CYS A 142 -24.36 -12.34 -1.70
CA CYS A 142 -25.25 -11.17 -1.72
C CYS A 142 -25.35 -10.58 -3.14
N GLY A 143 -26.51 -10.00 -3.46
CA GLY A 143 -26.66 -9.00 -4.51
C GLY A 143 -26.35 -7.59 -3.99
N ALA A 144 -26.53 -6.57 -4.83
CA ALA A 144 -26.28 -5.18 -4.44
C ALA A 144 -27.48 -4.28 -4.72
N VAL A 145 -27.73 -3.32 -3.84
CA VAL A 145 -28.71 -2.26 -4.02
C VAL A 145 -27.97 -0.94 -4.17
N LEU A 146 -28.28 -0.24 -5.27
CA LEU A 146 -27.52 0.86 -5.83
C LEU A 146 -28.40 2.10 -5.89
N VAL A 147 -27.84 3.29 -5.72
CA VAL A 147 -28.56 4.56 -5.93
C VAL A 147 -27.85 5.53 -6.88
N SER A 148 -26.70 5.13 -7.43
CA SER A 148 -25.93 5.92 -8.41
C SER A 148 -25.10 5.03 -9.33
N GLY A 149 -24.68 5.55 -10.48
CA GLY A 149 -23.78 4.85 -11.39
C GLY A 149 -22.41 4.54 -10.78
N ASN A 150 -21.92 5.36 -9.84
CA ASN A 150 -20.67 5.08 -9.12
C ASN A 150 -20.80 3.89 -8.17
N GLU A 151 -21.96 3.73 -7.51
CA GLU A 151 -22.23 2.52 -6.74
C GLU A 151 -22.31 1.29 -7.64
N LEU A 152 -22.91 1.40 -8.84
CA LEU A 152 -22.90 0.31 -9.83
C LEU A 152 -21.47 -0.06 -10.24
N ARG A 153 -20.63 0.92 -10.61
CA ARG A 153 -19.22 0.68 -10.97
C ARG A 153 -18.46 0.00 -9.84
N LEU A 154 -18.70 0.41 -8.59
CA LEU A 154 -18.08 -0.19 -7.42
C LEU A 154 -18.58 -1.64 -7.18
N ALA A 155 -19.87 -1.90 -7.39
CA ALA A 155 -20.44 -3.24 -7.31
C ALA A 155 -19.82 -4.18 -8.36
N LEU A 156 -19.70 -3.71 -9.60
CA LEU A 156 -19.07 -4.46 -10.69
C LEU A 156 -17.59 -4.75 -10.37
N LEU A 157 -16.87 -3.75 -9.84
CA LEU A 157 -15.48 -3.92 -9.41
C LEU A 157 -15.32 -4.94 -8.27
N ALA A 158 -16.24 -4.93 -7.30
CA ALA A 158 -16.27 -5.92 -6.22
C ALA A 158 -16.65 -7.33 -6.72
N GLY A 159 -17.12 -7.45 -7.98
CA GLY A 159 -17.48 -8.68 -8.66
C GLY A 159 -18.94 -9.12 -8.48
N PHE A 160 -19.84 -8.21 -8.10
CA PHE A 160 -21.27 -8.56 -7.98
C PHE A 160 -21.83 -8.96 -9.34
N ASP A 161 -22.72 -9.95 -9.33
CA ASP A 161 -23.52 -10.33 -10.50
C ASP A 161 -24.53 -9.22 -10.80
N PRO A 162 -24.43 -8.52 -11.95
CA PRO A 162 -25.33 -7.42 -12.29
C PRO A 162 -26.80 -7.82 -12.33
N THR A 163 -27.10 -9.08 -12.66
CA THR A 163 -28.47 -9.61 -12.71
C THR A 163 -29.09 -9.81 -11.32
N ARG A 164 -28.28 -9.65 -10.26
CA ARG A 164 -28.68 -9.63 -8.85
C ARG A 164 -28.53 -8.23 -8.24
N CYS A 165 -28.30 -7.20 -9.07
CA CYS A 165 -28.23 -5.82 -8.64
C CYS A 165 -29.56 -5.09 -8.89
N ILE A 166 -29.91 -4.17 -7.98
CA ILE A 166 -31.14 -3.38 -8.04
C ILE A 166 -30.79 -1.89 -7.94
N PHE A 167 -31.17 -1.12 -8.95
CA PHE A 167 -30.98 0.32 -9.02
C PHE A 167 -32.21 1.06 -8.47
N ASN A 168 -32.04 1.60 -7.27
CA ASN A 168 -32.99 2.36 -6.48
C ASN A 168 -32.77 3.88 -6.60
N GLY A 169 -33.46 4.65 -5.77
CA GLY A 169 -33.34 6.10 -5.69
C GLY A 169 -34.43 6.83 -6.49
N ASN A 170 -34.52 8.13 -6.27
CA ASN A 170 -35.35 9.05 -7.03
C ASN A 170 -34.42 9.93 -7.88
N GLY A 171 -34.81 10.35 -9.08
CA GLY A 171 -33.97 11.26 -9.87
C GLY A 171 -32.83 10.56 -10.61
N LYS A 172 -33.09 9.40 -11.20
CA LYS A 172 -32.03 8.59 -11.84
C LYS A 172 -31.53 9.29 -13.11
N LEU A 173 -30.22 9.49 -13.19
CA LEU A 173 -29.60 10.13 -14.34
C LEU A 173 -29.57 9.18 -15.54
N LEU A 174 -29.76 9.73 -16.75
CA LEU A 174 -29.78 8.94 -17.98
C LEU A 174 -28.48 8.13 -18.15
N ASP A 175 -27.31 8.76 -17.97
CA ASP A 175 -26.01 8.09 -18.16
C ASP A 175 -25.81 6.91 -17.18
N ASP A 176 -26.27 7.05 -15.94
CA ASP A 176 -26.24 5.97 -14.94
C ASP A 176 -27.15 4.81 -15.36
N LEU A 177 -28.32 5.13 -15.90
CA LEU A 177 -29.30 4.17 -16.39
C LEU A 177 -28.84 3.46 -17.67
N VAL A 178 -28.09 4.14 -18.55
CA VAL A 178 -27.47 3.51 -19.74
C VAL A 178 -26.53 2.41 -19.29
N LEU A 179 -25.67 2.67 -18.30
CA LEU A 179 -24.79 1.64 -17.72
C LEU A 179 -25.60 0.50 -17.09
N ALA A 180 -26.62 0.82 -16.29
CA ALA A 180 -27.49 -0.19 -15.68
C ALA A 180 -28.16 -1.09 -16.72
N ALA A 181 -28.66 -0.50 -17.82
CA ALA A 181 -29.27 -1.21 -18.93
C ALA A 181 -28.26 -2.10 -19.69
N GLN A 182 -27.05 -1.61 -19.93
CA GLN A 182 -25.98 -2.37 -20.58
C GLN A 182 -25.60 -3.63 -19.80
N GLU A 183 -25.55 -3.53 -18.47
CA GLU A 183 -25.15 -4.63 -17.59
C GLU A 183 -26.32 -5.56 -17.20
N GLY A 184 -27.58 -5.18 -17.49
CA GLY A 184 -28.75 -6.00 -17.17
C GLY A 184 -29.21 -5.92 -15.71
N VAL A 185 -28.97 -4.77 -15.07
CA VAL A 185 -29.37 -4.47 -13.69
C VAL A 185 -30.89 -4.24 -13.61
N PHE A 186 -31.53 -4.69 -12.52
CA PHE A 186 -32.95 -4.35 -12.27
C PHE A 186 -33.10 -2.88 -11.93
N VAL A 187 -34.06 -2.18 -12.53
CA VAL A 187 -34.27 -0.75 -12.27
C VAL A 187 -35.67 -0.49 -11.71
N ASN A 188 -35.73 0.21 -10.58
CA ASN A 188 -37.00 0.60 -9.99
C ASN A 188 -37.54 1.88 -10.65
N ILE A 189 -38.76 1.85 -11.16
CA ILE A 189 -39.50 3.04 -11.59
C ILE A 189 -40.07 3.73 -10.36
N ASP A 190 -39.64 4.97 -10.13
CA ASP A 190 -40.05 5.79 -8.97
C ASP A 190 -40.99 6.94 -9.34
N SER A 191 -40.91 7.41 -10.59
CA SER A 191 -41.64 8.58 -11.11
C SER A 191 -41.78 8.52 -12.64
N GLU A 192 -42.58 9.42 -13.20
CA GLU A 192 -42.85 9.52 -14.64
C GLU A 192 -41.58 9.83 -15.44
N PHE A 193 -40.77 10.78 -14.99
CA PHE A 193 -39.52 11.13 -15.70
C PHE A 193 -38.45 10.04 -15.53
N ASP A 194 -38.46 9.28 -14.43
CA ASP A 194 -37.58 8.11 -14.28
C ASP A 194 -37.93 7.06 -15.33
N LEU A 195 -39.23 6.83 -15.61
CA LEU A 195 -39.67 5.92 -16.67
C LEU A 195 -39.12 6.36 -18.04
N ASP A 196 -39.29 7.65 -18.39
CA ASP A 196 -38.80 8.22 -19.65
C ASP A 196 -37.28 8.04 -19.79
N ASN A 197 -36.53 8.29 -18.72
CA ASN A 197 -35.08 8.10 -18.71
C ASN A 197 -34.68 6.62 -18.88
N ILE A 198 -35.43 5.67 -18.29
CA ILE A 198 -35.16 4.23 -18.45
C ILE A 198 -35.43 3.79 -19.89
N VAL A 199 -36.50 4.28 -20.52
CA VAL A 199 -36.79 4.01 -21.94
C VAL A 199 -35.68 4.56 -22.84
N ALA A 200 -35.24 5.79 -22.60
CA ALA A 200 -34.11 6.37 -23.33
C ALA A 200 -32.82 5.56 -23.14
N ALA A 201 -32.52 5.15 -21.90
CA ALA A 201 -31.37 4.32 -21.58
C ALA A 201 -31.40 2.97 -22.30
N ALA A 202 -32.56 2.29 -22.32
CA ALA A 202 -32.77 1.02 -23.01
C ALA A 202 -32.47 1.13 -24.52
N ARG A 203 -32.94 2.21 -25.15
CA ARG A 203 -32.70 2.50 -26.58
C ARG A 203 -31.22 2.73 -26.86
N ILE A 204 -30.55 3.54 -26.04
CA ILE A 204 -29.13 3.84 -26.17
C ILE A 204 -28.30 2.56 -25.97
N ALA A 205 -28.65 1.75 -24.97
CA ALA A 205 -27.96 0.48 -24.69
C ALA A 205 -28.27 -0.61 -25.72
N GLY A 206 -29.32 -0.46 -26.53
CA GLY A 206 -29.83 -1.50 -27.41
C GLY A 206 -30.30 -2.75 -26.64
N LYS A 207 -30.73 -2.59 -25.37
CA LYS A 207 -31.12 -3.68 -24.49
C LYS A 207 -32.40 -3.35 -23.74
N LYS A 208 -33.26 -4.35 -23.62
CA LYS A 208 -34.48 -4.29 -22.80
C LYS A 208 -34.13 -4.29 -21.32
N VAL A 209 -34.74 -3.39 -20.55
CA VAL A 209 -34.49 -3.22 -19.11
C VAL A 209 -35.55 -3.93 -18.29
N ASN A 210 -35.09 -4.76 -17.35
CA ASN A 210 -35.96 -5.38 -16.34
C ASN A 210 -36.29 -4.34 -15.27
N VAL A 211 -37.57 -3.97 -15.17
CA VAL A 211 -38.05 -2.92 -14.26
C VAL A 211 -38.96 -3.47 -13.18
N LEU A 212 -38.96 -2.82 -12.02
CA LEU A 212 -39.99 -3.01 -10.99
C LEU A 212 -40.69 -1.67 -10.72
N LEU A 213 -41.96 -1.71 -10.36
CA LEU A 213 -42.67 -0.51 -9.89
C LEU A 213 -42.43 -0.31 -8.39
N ARG A 214 -41.87 0.83 -7.99
CA ARG A 214 -41.75 1.16 -6.57
C ARG A 214 -43.05 1.78 -6.07
N ILE A 215 -43.89 0.99 -5.43
CA ILE A 215 -45.20 1.39 -4.92
C ILE A 215 -45.06 1.85 -3.46
N ASN A 216 -45.70 2.96 -3.10
CA ASN A 216 -45.76 3.42 -1.72
C ASN A 216 -46.98 2.78 -1.00
N PRO A 217 -46.77 1.87 -0.04
CA PRO A 217 -47.86 1.11 0.57
C PRO A 217 -48.70 1.94 1.57
N ASP A 218 -48.30 3.19 1.88
CA ASP A 218 -48.92 4.05 2.91
C ASP A 218 -48.99 3.37 4.30
N VAL A 219 -47.88 2.76 4.70
CA VAL A 219 -47.71 2.08 6.00
C VAL A 219 -46.73 2.87 6.84
N ASP A 220 -47.13 3.30 8.04
CA ASP A 220 -46.24 3.99 8.98
C ASP A 220 -45.21 3.02 9.56
N PRO A 221 -43.90 3.21 9.28
CA PRO A 221 -42.85 2.32 9.78
C PRO A 221 -42.57 2.48 11.28
N GLN A 222 -43.16 3.44 11.99
CA GLN A 222 -42.93 3.73 13.41
C GLN A 222 -41.45 3.91 13.77
N VAL A 223 -40.69 4.56 12.89
CA VAL A 223 -39.26 4.87 13.05
C VAL A 223 -39.02 6.38 12.97
N HIS A 224 -37.78 6.83 13.21
CA HIS A 224 -37.42 8.25 13.12
C HIS A 224 -37.79 8.85 11.75
N ALA A 225 -38.30 10.10 11.75
CA ALA A 225 -38.86 10.74 10.55
C ALA A 225 -37.88 10.76 9.36
N TYR A 226 -36.58 11.00 9.59
CA TYR A 226 -35.54 11.02 8.55
C TYR A 226 -35.20 9.66 7.93
N VAL A 227 -35.68 8.54 8.50
CA VAL A 227 -35.51 7.19 7.94
C VAL A 227 -36.83 6.51 7.57
N ALA A 228 -37.96 7.19 7.75
CA ALA A 228 -39.28 6.71 7.35
C ALA A 228 -39.55 7.02 5.87
N THR A 229 -39.74 6.00 5.03
CA THR A 229 -39.94 6.19 3.57
C THR A 229 -41.27 5.68 3.04
N GLY A 230 -42.04 4.93 3.84
CA GLY A 230 -43.32 4.32 3.44
C GLY A 230 -44.58 5.16 3.75
N ASN A 231 -44.44 6.43 4.13
CA ASN A 231 -45.58 7.30 4.42
C ASN A 231 -46.07 8.08 3.19
N LYS A 232 -47.33 8.54 3.19
CA LYS A 232 -47.95 9.34 2.11
C LYS A 232 -47.19 10.60 1.69
N ASN A 233 -46.43 11.20 2.61
CA ASN A 233 -45.67 12.44 2.37
C ASN A 233 -44.24 12.17 1.90
N SER A 234 -43.88 10.90 1.70
CA SER A 234 -42.56 10.49 1.23
C SER A 234 -42.35 10.95 -0.21
N LYS A 235 -41.12 11.41 -0.51
CA LYS A 235 -40.69 11.73 -1.88
C LYS A 235 -40.45 10.49 -2.75
N PHE A 236 -40.64 9.31 -2.19
CA PHE A 236 -40.23 8.04 -2.77
C PHE A 236 -41.42 7.17 -3.16
N GLY A 237 -41.33 6.59 -4.36
CA GLY A 237 -42.30 5.64 -4.87
C GLY A 237 -43.53 6.30 -5.48
N ILE A 238 -44.15 5.57 -6.41
CA ILE A 238 -45.38 5.97 -7.07
C ILE A 238 -46.55 5.86 -6.09
N ARG A 239 -47.48 6.80 -6.20
CA ARG A 239 -48.74 6.74 -5.45
C ARG A 239 -49.65 5.67 -6.03
N ASN A 240 -50.37 4.98 -5.17
CA ASN A 240 -51.24 3.87 -5.53
C ASN A 240 -52.30 4.28 -6.58
N GLU A 241 -52.81 5.51 -6.51
CA GLU A 241 -53.81 6.01 -7.47
C GLU A 241 -53.27 6.18 -8.90
N LYS A 242 -51.93 6.21 -9.08
CA LYS A 242 -51.29 6.28 -10.39
C LYS A 242 -50.87 4.93 -10.95
N LEU A 243 -51.12 3.82 -10.25
CA LEU A 243 -50.68 2.50 -10.69
C LEU A 243 -51.08 2.20 -12.14
N GLN A 244 -52.35 2.42 -12.50
CA GLN A 244 -52.84 2.16 -13.87
C GLN A 244 -52.08 2.97 -14.93
N TRP A 245 -51.76 4.24 -14.66
CA TRP A 245 -51.00 5.08 -15.59
C TRP A 245 -49.62 4.48 -15.90
N PHE A 246 -48.92 4.00 -14.87
CA PHE A 246 -47.60 3.36 -15.05
C PHE A 246 -47.69 2.04 -15.81
N LEU A 247 -48.74 1.25 -15.57
CA LEU A 247 -48.98 0.01 -16.30
C LEU A 247 -49.24 0.28 -17.79
N ASP A 248 -50.06 1.27 -18.11
CA ASP A 248 -50.32 1.67 -19.49
C ASP A 248 -49.05 2.21 -20.17
N ALA A 249 -48.25 3.00 -19.46
CA ALA A 249 -46.99 3.54 -19.96
C ALA A 249 -45.94 2.45 -20.22
N VAL A 250 -45.81 1.45 -19.33
CA VAL A 250 -44.91 0.31 -19.58
C VAL A 250 -45.39 -0.52 -20.77
N LYS A 251 -46.71 -0.74 -20.95
CA LYS A 251 -47.27 -1.42 -22.14
C LYS A 251 -46.96 -0.70 -23.44
N ALA A 252 -46.81 0.63 -23.41
CA ALA A 252 -46.48 1.43 -24.58
C ALA A 252 -45.01 1.28 -25.03
N HIS A 253 -44.14 0.67 -24.21
CA HIS A 253 -42.71 0.48 -24.48
C HIS A 253 -42.27 -0.99 -24.38
N PRO A 254 -42.89 -1.91 -25.16
CA PRO A 254 -42.67 -3.34 -25.02
C PRO A 254 -41.33 -3.80 -25.58
N GLU A 255 -40.61 -3.01 -26.37
CA GLU A 255 -39.27 -3.35 -26.85
C GLU A 255 -38.18 -2.92 -25.86
N GLU A 256 -38.43 -1.83 -25.14
CA GLU A 256 -37.48 -1.24 -24.20
C GLU A 256 -37.60 -1.79 -22.77
N LEU A 257 -38.81 -2.15 -22.32
CA LEU A 257 -39.07 -2.48 -20.91
C LEU A 257 -39.63 -3.89 -20.72
N LYS A 258 -39.25 -4.52 -19.60
CA LYS A 258 -39.92 -5.72 -19.05
C LYS A 258 -40.26 -5.49 -17.59
N LEU A 259 -41.55 -5.37 -17.27
CA LEU A 259 -42.00 -5.33 -15.87
C LEU A 259 -41.87 -6.72 -15.25
N VAL A 260 -40.97 -6.86 -14.28
CA VAL A 260 -40.66 -8.16 -13.63
C VAL A 260 -41.09 -8.22 -12.17
N GLY A 261 -41.41 -7.09 -11.54
CA GLY A 261 -41.62 -7.04 -10.09
C GLY A 261 -42.33 -5.80 -9.58
N ALA A 262 -42.65 -5.84 -8.29
CA ALA A 262 -43.05 -4.68 -7.50
C ALA A 262 -42.10 -4.51 -6.31
N HIS A 263 -41.85 -3.26 -5.94
CA HIS A 263 -40.97 -2.88 -4.83
C HIS A 263 -41.69 -1.97 -3.84
N CYS A 264 -41.48 -2.15 -2.55
CA CYS A 264 -41.77 -1.15 -1.54
C CYS A 264 -40.57 -0.98 -0.60
N HIS A 265 -40.43 0.20 0.00
CA HIS A 265 -39.37 0.46 0.99
C HIS A 265 -39.98 1.15 2.21
N LEU A 266 -39.98 0.46 3.35
CA LEU A 266 -40.72 0.90 4.54
C LEU A 266 -39.94 1.95 5.35
N GLY A 267 -38.61 1.83 5.43
CA GLY A 267 -37.77 2.76 6.17
C GLY A 267 -36.47 2.10 6.60
N SER A 268 -35.87 2.48 7.72
CA SER A 268 -34.75 1.75 8.31
C SER A 268 -34.90 1.73 9.82
N THR A 269 -34.30 0.73 10.48
CA THR A 269 -34.40 0.54 11.94
C THR A 269 -35.78 0.04 12.36
N ILE A 270 -36.38 -0.85 11.56
CA ILE A 270 -37.68 -1.43 11.89
C ILE A 270 -37.51 -2.46 13.03
N THR A 271 -38.27 -2.29 14.10
CA THR A 271 -38.20 -3.10 15.33
C THR A 271 -39.40 -4.02 15.51
N LYS A 272 -40.40 -3.98 14.61
CA LYS A 272 -41.60 -4.82 14.64
C LYS A 272 -41.82 -5.49 13.29
N VAL A 273 -42.00 -6.81 13.28
CA VAL A 273 -42.15 -7.59 12.03
C VAL A 273 -43.54 -7.47 11.40
N ASP A 274 -44.56 -7.10 12.17
CA ASP A 274 -45.93 -6.93 11.65
C ASP A 274 -46.00 -5.86 10.56
N ILE A 275 -45.14 -4.84 10.62
CA ILE A 275 -45.05 -3.77 9.61
C ILE A 275 -44.66 -4.35 8.24
N PHE A 276 -43.74 -5.34 8.22
CA PHE A 276 -43.38 -6.02 6.97
C PHE A 276 -44.53 -6.89 6.46
N ARG A 277 -45.30 -7.52 7.36
CA ARG A 277 -46.47 -8.31 7.00
C ARG A 277 -47.54 -7.46 6.35
N ASP A 278 -47.92 -6.35 6.98
CA ASP A 278 -48.96 -5.45 6.51
C ASP A 278 -48.61 -4.89 5.12
N ALA A 279 -47.36 -4.47 4.94
CA ALA A 279 -46.85 -4.05 3.65
C ALA A 279 -46.87 -5.19 2.61
N ALA A 280 -46.41 -6.39 2.98
CA ALA A 280 -46.38 -7.53 2.06
C ALA A 280 -47.79 -7.92 1.61
N VAL A 281 -48.80 -7.88 2.49
CA VAL A 281 -50.21 -8.15 2.14
C VAL A 281 -50.71 -7.17 1.08
N LEU A 282 -50.44 -5.87 1.25
CA LEU A 282 -50.80 -4.86 0.26
C LEU A 282 -50.07 -5.08 -1.07
N MET A 283 -48.76 -5.35 -1.01
CA MET A 283 -47.94 -5.52 -2.20
C MET A 283 -48.32 -6.75 -3.02
N VAL A 284 -48.69 -7.87 -2.38
CA VAL A 284 -49.14 -9.05 -3.14
C VAL A 284 -50.49 -8.82 -3.81
N ASN A 285 -51.39 -8.03 -3.22
CA ASN A 285 -52.64 -7.64 -3.87
C ASN A 285 -52.36 -6.79 -5.13
N TYR A 286 -51.43 -5.83 -5.05
CA TYR A 286 -51.02 -5.09 -6.25
C TYR A 286 -50.35 -5.98 -7.30
N ILE A 287 -49.55 -6.97 -6.90
CA ILE A 287 -49.00 -7.95 -7.85
C ILE A 287 -50.12 -8.73 -8.55
N ASP A 288 -51.15 -9.15 -7.81
CA ASP A 288 -52.30 -9.86 -8.38
C ASP A 288 -53.06 -8.96 -9.38
N GLU A 289 -53.23 -7.67 -9.08
CA GLU A 289 -53.79 -6.66 -10.01
C GLU A 289 -52.93 -6.47 -11.26
N ILE A 290 -51.60 -6.40 -11.11
CA ILE A 290 -50.66 -6.25 -12.23
C ILE A 290 -50.68 -7.50 -13.13
N ARG A 291 -50.72 -8.71 -12.54
CA ARG A 291 -50.82 -9.97 -13.29
C ARG A 291 -52.15 -10.07 -14.04
N ALA A 292 -53.25 -9.60 -13.47
CA ALA A 292 -54.56 -9.54 -14.15
C ALA A 292 -54.54 -8.66 -15.42
N GLN A 293 -53.60 -7.73 -15.52
CA GLN A 293 -53.37 -6.88 -16.69
C GLN A 293 -52.50 -7.54 -17.78
N GLY A 294 -52.06 -8.79 -17.57
CA GLY A 294 -51.29 -9.59 -18.53
C GLY A 294 -49.77 -9.50 -18.39
N PHE A 295 -49.24 -8.92 -17.31
CA PHE A 295 -47.80 -8.86 -17.06
C PHE A 295 -47.27 -10.13 -16.37
N GLU A 296 -46.07 -10.56 -16.75
CA GLU A 296 -45.32 -11.63 -16.09
C GLU A 296 -44.48 -11.05 -14.94
N VAL A 297 -45.07 -11.00 -13.74
CA VAL A 297 -44.43 -10.48 -12.53
C VAL A 297 -44.01 -11.62 -11.62
N ASP A 298 -42.72 -11.71 -11.33
CA ASP A 298 -42.11 -12.79 -10.55
C ASP A 298 -41.43 -12.30 -9.28
N TYR A 299 -41.18 -11.00 -9.13
CA TYR A 299 -40.41 -10.45 -7.99
C TYR A 299 -41.25 -9.59 -7.05
N LEU A 300 -41.06 -9.83 -5.76
CA LEU A 300 -41.47 -8.91 -4.70
C LEU A 300 -40.22 -8.42 -3.98
N ASN A 301 -39.95 -7.12 -4.06
CA ASN A 301 -38.85 -6.48 -3.33
C ASN A 301 -39.40 -5.76 -2.09
N ILE A 302 -39.00 -6.24 -0.91
CA ILE A 302 -39.35 -5.64 0.38
C ILE A 302 -38.09 -5.00 0.97
N GLY A 303 -38.02 -3.69 0.81
CA GLY A 303 -36.99 -2.84 1.39
C GLY A 303 -37.27 -2.45 2.84
N GLY A 304 -36.22 -1.98 3.50
CA GLY A 304 -36.31 -1.30 4.78
C GLY A 304 -35.96 -2.11 6.03
N GLY A 305 -34.88 -2.88 5.94
CA GLY A 305 -34.49 -3.93 6.88
C GLY A 305 -34.44 -3.61 8.40
N LEU A 306 -34.25 -4.68 9.15
CA LEU A 306 -34.29 -4.74 10.62
C LEU A 306 -33.34 -3.74 11.30
N GLY A 307 -33.76 -3.27 12.47
CA GLY A 307 -32.92 -2.48 13.38
C GLY A 307 -31.87 -3.30 14.14
N ILE A 308 -31.00 -2.60 14.85
CA ILE A 308 -30.03 -3.15 15.80
C ILE A 308 -30.17 -2.43 17.15
N ASP A 309 -29.64 -3.03 18.22
CA ASP A 309 -29.70 -2.45 19.57
C ASP A 309 -28.59 -1.40 19.76
N TYR A 310 -28.79 -0.21 19.20
CA TYR A 310 -27.86 0.91 19.36
C TYR A 310 -27.66 1.37 20.81
N TYR A 311 -28.58 1.00 21.71
CA TYR A 311 -28.53 1.37 23.13
C TYR A 311 -27.75 0.37 23.98
N HIS A 312 -27.41 -0.80 23.43
CA HIS A 312 -26.76 -1.89 24.17
C HIS A 312 -27.52 -2.23 25.46
N SER A 313 -28.85 -2.20 25.36
CA SER A 313 -29.78 -2.42 26.46
C SER A 313 -30.15 -3.90 26.65
N GLY A 314 -29.69 -4.75 25.72
CA GLY A 314 -30.09 -6.14 25.65
C GLY A 314 -31.50 -6.31 25.07
N ALA A 315 -31.95 -5.35 24.25
CA ALA A 315 -33.28 -5.37 23.66
C ALA A 315 -33.46 -6.60 22.77
N VAL A 316 -34.55 -7.34 22.98
CA VAL A 316 -34.93 -8.44 22.09
C VAL A 316 -35.54 -7.84 20.82
N LEU A 317 -34.72 -7.71 19.79
CA LEU A 317 -35.13 -7.25 18.47
C LEU A 317 -35.50 -8.43 17.57
N PRO A 318 -36.39 -8.24 16.58
CA PRO A 318 -36.75 -9.32 15.67
C PRO A 318 -35.54 -9.80 14.87
N THR A 319 -35.47 -11.12 14.68
CA THR A 319 -34.43 -11.77 13.90
C THR A 319 -34.77 -11.78 12.41
N PRO A 320 -33.80 -12.05 11.51
CA PRO A 320 -34.08 -12.31 10.10
C PRO A 320 -35.14 -13.38 9.89
N ARG A 321 -35.15 -14.43 10.73
CA ARG A 321 -36.16 -15.51 10.66
C ARG A 321 -37.55 -14.99 10.97
N ASP A 322 -37.70 -14.13 11.99
CA ASP A 322 -38.99 -13.53 12.35
C ASP A 322 -39.55 -12.70 11.18
N LEU A 323 -38.72 -11.87 10.54
CA LEU A 323 -39.12 -11.10 9.36
C LEU A 323 -39.52 -12.00 8.20
N ILE A 324 -38.69 -12.98 7.83
CA ILE A 324 -38.99 -13.81 6.66
C ILE A 324 -40.23 -14.69 6.89
N ASN A 325 -40.45 -15.17 8.12
CA ASN A 325 -41.61 -15.98 8.44
C ASN A 325 -42.94 -15.23 8.26
N THR A 326 -42.99 -13.90 8.48
CA THR A 326 -44.23 -13.14 8.28
C THR A 326 -44.62 -12.98 6.82
N VAL A 327 -43.67 -13.08 5.88
CA VAL A 327 -43.92 -12.91 4.43
C VAL A 327 -43.84 -14.21 3.63
N ARG A 328 -43.27 -15.28 4.21
CA ARG A 328 -42.99 -16.56 3.54
C ARG A 328 -44.19 -17.18 2.84
N GLU A 329 -45.33 -17.27 3.53
CA GLU A 329 -46.56 -17.87 2.96
C GLU A 329 -47.10 -17.04 1.79
N LEU A 330 -47.05 -15.70 1.90
CA LEU A 330 -47.50 -14.79 0.86
C LEU A 330 -46.65 -14.93 -0.42
N VAL A 331 -45.33 -15.11 -0.25
CA VAL A 331 -44.38 -15.31 -1.35
C VAL A 331 -44.58 -16.68 -2.02
N LEU A 332 -44.66 -17.76 -1.22
CA LEU A 332 -44.81 -19.12 -1.74
C LEU A 332 -46.16 -19.36 -2.43
N SER A 333 -47.25 -18.89 -1.84
CA SER A 333 -48.61 -19.06 -2.40
C SER A 333 -48.78 -18.41 -3.77
N ARG A 334 -47.90 -17.47 -4.14
CA ARG A 334 -47.92 -16.72 -5.41
C ARG A 334 -46.74 -17.01 -6.32
N ASN A 335 -45.89 -17.97 -5.95
CA ASN A 335 -44.66 -18.33 -6.66
C ASN A 335 -43.77 -17.11 -6.97
N LEU A 336 -43.49 -16.30 -5.95
CA LEU A 336 -42.67 -15.09 -6.08
C LEU A 336 -41.22 -15.33 -5.63
N ASN A 337 -40.30 -14.61 -6.28
CA ASN A 337 -38.92 -14.44 -5.85
C ASN A 337 -38.81 -13.24 -4.91
N LEU A 338 -38.23 -13.43 -3.73
CA LEU A 338 -38.15 -12.39 -2.70
C LEU A 338 -36.82 -11.63 -2.76
N ILE A 339 -36.87 -10.32 -2.88
CA ILE A 339 -35.71 -9.44 -2.68
C ILE A 339 -35.85 -8.76 -1.33
N ILE A 340 -34.78 -8.79 -0.53
CA ILE A 340 -34.69 -8.05 0.73
C ILE A 340 -33.48 -7.12 0.68
N GLU A 341 -33.57 -5.96 1.37
CA GLU A 341 -32.51 -4.94 1.35
C GLU A 341 -31.87 -4.68 2.75
N PRO A 342 -31.25 -5.68 3.41
CA PRO A 342 -30.77 -5.57 4.79
C PRO A 342 -29.41 -4.85 4.91
N GLY A 343 -29.32 -3.59 4.48
CA GLY A 343 -28.04 -2.84 4.55
C GLY A 343 -27.54 -2.64 5.99
N ARG A 344 -28.38 -2.06 6.85
CA ARG A 344 -28.00 -1.70 8.24
C ARG A 344 -27.74 -2.92 9.11
N SER A 345 -28.68 -3.86 9.14
CA SER A 345 -28.62 -5.07 9.97
C SER A 345 -27.46 -6.01 9.62
N LEU A 346 -26.89 -5.91 8.40
CA LEU A 346 -25.71 -6.68 8.02
C LEU A 346 -24.39 -6.09 8.51
N ILE A 347 -24.29 -4.76 8.65
CA ILE A 347 -22.98 -4.10 8.84
C ILE A 347 -22.89 -3.18 10.07
N ALA A 348 -24.00 -2.66 10.60
CA ALA A 348 -23.94 -1.61 11.60
C ALA A 348 -23.23 -2.04 12.88
N ASN A 349 -23.62 -3.19 13.46
CA ASN A 349 -23.10 -3.75 14.71
C ASN A 349 -21.74 -4.44 14.57
N THR A 350 -21.10 -4.34 13.40
CA THR A 350 -19.82 -5.02 13.15
C THR A 350 -18.64 -4.08 13.35
N CYS A 351 -18.86 -2.82 13.74
CA CYS A 351 -17.80 -1.82 13.76
C CYS A 351 -17.96 -0.77 14.86
N CYS A 352 -16.83 -0.28 15.37
CA CYS A 352 -16.75 0.95 16.15
C CYS A 352 -15.78 1.95 15.51
N LEU A 353 -16.02 3.24 15.76
CA LEU A 353 -15.01 4.28 15.57
C LEU A 353 -14.18 4.37 16.85
N VAL A 354 -12.88 4.16 16.73
CA VAL A 354 -11.93 4.15 17.85
C VAL A 354 -11.22 5.50 17.92
N ASN A 355 -11.28 6.12 19.11
CA ASN A 355 -10.81 7.47 19.36
C ASN A 355 -9.94 7.53 20.62
N ARG A 356 -9.23 8.64 20.77
CA ARG A 356 -8.47 8.99 21.96
C ARG A 356 -9.07 10.22 22.64
N VAL A 357 -9.15 10.18 23.97
CA VAL A 357 -9.55 11.34 24.76
C VAL A 357 -8.42 12.38 24.74
N THR A 358 -8.71 13.56 24.21
CA THR A 358 -7.81 14.72 24.21
C THR A 358 -7.86 15.45 25.55
N GLY A 359 -9.03 15.48 26.19
CA GLY A 359 -9.18 16.06 27.53
C GLY A 359 -10.63 16.07 28.00
N VAL A 360 -10.83 16.42 29.27
CA VAL A 360 -12.14 16.61 29.88
C VAL A 360 -12.24 18.07 30.34
N LYS A 361 -13.39 18.71 30.10
CA LYS A 361 -13.63 20.09 30.55
C LYS A 361 -15.06 20.27 31.04
N THR A 362 -15.29 21.30 31.85
CA THR A 362 -16.63 21.74 32.25
C THR A 362 -16.78 23.22 31.95
N ASN A 363 -17.99 23.65 31.60
CA ASN A 363 -18.33 25.07 31.54
C ASN A 363 -19.11 25.55 32.78
N GLY A 364 -19.18 24.71 33.83
CA GLY A 364 -19.95 24.94 35.05
C GLY A 364 -21.39 24.44 34.99
N THR A 365 -21.96 24.21 33.80
CA THR A 365 -23.32 23.66 33.61
C THR A 365 -23.30 22.26 33.01
N LYS A 366 -22.37 22.01 32.08
CA LYS A 366 -22.19 20.74 31.38
C LYS A 366 -20.73 20.31 31.43
N ASN A 367 -20.53 19.00 31.46
CA ASN A 367 -19.23 18.39 31.33
C ASN A 367 -19.04 17.86 29.90
N PHE A 368 -17.81 17.90 29.41
CA PHE A 368 -17.45 17.50 28.05
C PHE A 368 -16.26 16.57 28.07
N VAL A 369 -16.35 15.47 27.32
CA VAL A 369 -15.18 14.67 26.93
C VAL A 369 -14.83 15.07 25.51
N VAL A 370 -13.64 15.64 25.32
CA VAL A 370 -13.12 16.02 24.00
C VAL A 370 -12.27 14.87 23.47
N ILE A 371 -12.58 14.37 22.29
CA ILE A 371 -11.83 13.29 21.62
C ILE A 371 -11.10 13.79 20.36
N ASP A 372 -10.28 12.95 19.72
CA ASP A 372 -9.57 13.29 18.49
C ASP A 372 -10.41 13.15 17.21
N GLY A 373 -11.45 12.29 17.22
CA GLY A 373 -12.48 12.21 16.18
C GLY A 373 -13.57 13.29 16.30
N SER A 374 -14.32 13.49 15.22
CA SER A 374 -15.32 14.56 15.08
C SER A 374 -16.54 14.12 14.25
N MET A 375 -17.48 15.05 14.08
CA MET A 375 -18.59 14.92 13.13
C MET A 375 -18.15 14.71 11.68
N ALA A 376 -16.93 15.09 11.30
CA ALA A 376 -16.43 14.90 9.95
C ALA A 376 -16.22 13.40 9.64
N GLU A 377 -15.72 12.64 10.61
CA GLU A 377 -15.58 11.19 10.49
C GLU A 377 -16.92 10.49 10.75
N LEU A 378 -17.66 10.88 11.80
CA LEU A 378 -18.92 10.24 12.19
C LEU A 378 -20.03 11.28 12.40
N ILE A 379 -20.75 11.57 11.33
CA ILE A 379 -21.70 12.70 11.29
C ILE A 379 -23.09 12.41 11.87
N ARG A 380 -23.47 11.14 12.03
CA ARG A 380 -24.89 10.77 12.29
C ARG A 380 -25.48 11.39 13.55
N PRO A 381 -24.80 11.39 14.72
CA PRO A 381 -25.29 12.08 15.92
C PRO A 381 -25.51 13.56 15.66
N SER A 382 -24.56 14.23 14.98
CA SER A 382 -24.66 15.66 14.66
C SER A 382 -25.74 15.99 13.64
N LEU A 383 -25.95 15.12 12.65
CA LEU A 383 -26.84 15.38 11.51
C LEU A 383 -28.31 15.20 11.85
N TYR A 384 -28.65 14.19 12.66
CA TYR A 384 -30.05 13.84 12.95
C TYR A 384 -30.23 13.19 14.33
N ASP A 385 -29.38 13.53 15.30
CA ASP A 385 -29.44 13.07 16.71
C ASP A 385 -29.47 11.53 16.85
N ALA A 386 -28.76 10.82 15.97
CA ALA A 386 -28.65 9.37 16.07
C ALA A 386 -27.96 8.94 17.37
N TYR A 387 -28.60 8.07 18.14
CA TYR A 387 -27.95 7.44 19.28
C TYR A 387 -26.96 6.36 18.81
N GLN A 388 -25.72 6.43 19.30
CA GLN A 388 -24.75 5.33 19.29
C GLN A 388 -24.15 5.20 20.69
N HIS A 389 -23.95 3.96 21.15
CA HIS A 389 -23.38 3.68 22.45
C HIS A 389 -21.90 4.08 22.48
N ILE A 390 -21.46 4.62 23.62
CA ILE A 390 -20.10 5.09 23.83
C ILE A 390 -19.58 4.51 25.13
N GLU A 391 -18.39 3.91 25.09
CA GLU A 391 -17.69 3.43 26.28
C GLU A 391 -16.17 3.56 26.15
N LEU A 392 -15.49 3.41 27.28
CA LEU A 392 -14.03 3.41 27.36
C LEU A 392 -13.46 2.02 27.01
N VAL A 393 -12.32 2.04 26.32
CA VAL A 393 -11.59 0.83 25.87
C VAL A 393 -10.91 0.11 27.04
N SER A 394 -10.39 0.87 28.00
CA SER A 394 -9.67 0.36 29.17
C SER A 394 -10.57 0.35 30.42
N PRO A 395 -10.30 -0.55 31.40
CA PRO A 395 -11.00 -0.54 32.67
C PRO A 395 -10.80 0.79 33.40
N THR A 396 -11.81 1.20 34.17
CA THR A 396 -11.73 2.34 35.06
C THR A 396 -11.41 1.91 36.49
N PRO A 397 -10.69 2.75 37.27
CA PRO A 397 -10.48 2.50 38.69
C PRO A 397 -11.82 2.26 39.40
N PRO A 398 -11.91 1.34 40.38
CA PRO A 398 -13.16 1.04 41.09
C PRO A 398 -13.80 2.25 41.80
N ALA A 399 -13.00 3.28 42.10
CA ALA A 399 -13.44 4.51 42.75
C ALA A 399 -13.69 5.67 41.76
N ALA A 400 -13.68 5.43 40.44
CA ALA A 400 -13.91 6.47 39.45
C ALA A 400 -15.36 6.95 39.49
N GLU A 401 -15.56 8.24 39.77
CA GLU A 401 -16.88 8.87 39.79
C GLU A 401 -17.46 8.93 38.36
N VAL A 402 -18.71 8.46 38.23
CA VAL A 402 -19.49 8.54 37.00
C VAL A 402 -20.18 9.91 36.94
N SER A 403 -20.10 10.57 35.79
CA SER A 403 -20.73 11.86 35.54
C SER A 403 -21.36 11.87 34.15
N THR A 404 -22.27 12.81 33.92
CA THR A 404 -22.89 13.02 32.61
C THR A 404 -22.01 13.93 31.75
N PHE A 405 -21.66 13.48 30.56
CA PHE A 405 -20.80 14.18 29.60
C PHE A 405 -21.45 14.29 28.22
N ASP A 406 -21.25 15.43 27.56
CA ASP A 406 -21.35 15.51 26.09
C ASP A 406 -19.98 15.10 25.49
N VAL A 407 -19.96 14.10 24.61
CA VAL A 407 -18.77 13.63 23.91
C VAL A 407 -18.65 14.40 22.60
N VAL A 408 -17.61 15.23 22.50
CA VAL A 408 -17.44 16.24 21.44
C VAL A 408 -16.11 16.08 20.72
N GLY A 409 -16.07 16.49 19.46
CA GLY A 409 -14.84 16.51 18.68
C GLY A 409 -14.07 17.84 18.83
N PRO A 410 -12.93 17.96 18.12
CA PRO A 410 -12.06 19.13 18.15
C PRO A 410 -12.37 20.16 17.03
N VAL A 411 -13.47 20.02 16.29
CA VAL A 411 -13.86 20.94 15.21
C VAL A 411 -14.54 22.17 15.81
N CYS A 412 -14.18 23.36 15.32
CA CYS A 412 -14.81 24.62 15.71
C CYS A 412 -16.20 24.78 15.05
N GLU A 413 -17.09 23.83 15.33
CA GLU A 413 -18.49 23.83 14.91
C GLU A 413 -19.37 23.46 16.10
N SER A 414 -20.47 24.17 16.32
CA SER A 414 -21.34 23.94 17.48
C SER A 414 -22.05 22.58 17.43
N ALA A 415 -22.19 22.02 16.23
CA ALA A 415 -22.75 20.69 16.00
C ALA A 415 -21.73 19.54 16.15
N ASP A 416 -20.45 19.81 16.48
CA ASP A 416 -19.41 18.77 16.59
C ASP A 416 -19.53 17.93 17.88
N PHE A 417 -20.54 17.05 17.91
CA PHE A 417 -20.74 16.07 18.98
C PHE A 417 -20.98 14.68 18.40
N LEU A 418 -20.42 13.66 19.07
CA LEU A 418 -20.65 12.24 18.74
C LEU A 418 -21.63 11.57 19.71
N GLY A 419 -21.96 12.23 20.83
CA GLY A 419 -23.00 11.81 21.75
C GLY A 419 -23.25 12.87 22.80
N LYS A 420 -24.52 13.06 23.17
CA LYS A 420 -24.92 13.95 24.26
C LYS A 420 -25.38 13.15 25.47
N GLU A 421 -25.23 13.73 26.64
CA GLU A 421 -25.77 13.21 27.91
C GLU A 421 -25.37 11.75 28.17
N ARG A 422 -24.07 11.45 28.05
CA ARG A 422 -23.49 10.13 28.26
C ARG A 422 -23.00 9.97 29.69
N GLU A 423 -23.50 8.98 30.39
CA GLU A 423 -22.97 8.60 31.70
C GLU A 423 -21.66 7.82 31.51
N LEU A 424 -20.55 8.44 31.89
CA LEU A 424 -19.22 7.86 31.78
C LEU A 424 -18.43 8.14 33.06
N PRO A 425 -17.57 7.20 33.51
CA PRO A 425 -16.52 7.54 34.46
C PRO A 425 -15.61 8.60 33.84
N THR A 426 -15.13 9.56 34.63
CA THR A 426 -14.26 10.62 34.13
C THR A 426 -12.98 10.03 33.51
N PRO A 427 -12.77 10.14 32.18
CA PRO A 427 -11.63 9.49 31.54
C PRO A 427 -10.35 10.29 31.73
N ALA A 428 -9.22 9.58 31.83
CA ALA A 428 -7.91 10.21 31.78
C ALA A 428 -7.61 10.72 30.36
N GLN A 429 -6.81 11.78 30.25
CA GLN A 429 -6.27 12.21 28.97
C GLN A 429 -5.47 11.05 28.35
N GLY A 430 -5.71 10.81 27.06
CA GLY A 430 -5.08 9.75 26.31
C GLY A 430 -5.76 8.39 26.39
N ALA A 431 -6.81 8.23 27.22
CA ALA A 431 -7.61 7.01 27.29
C ALA A 431 -8.32 6.71 25.96
N GLY A 432 -8.52 5.44 25.65
CA GLY A 432 -9.29 5.01 24.49
C GLY A 432 -10.79 5.08 24.72
N LEU A 433 -11.52 5.58 23.73
CA LEU A 433 -12.98 5.70 23.73
C LEU A 433 -13.52 5.26 22.37
N VAL A 434 -14.56 4.45 22.39
CA VAL A 434 -15.20 3.93 21.17
C VAL A 434 -16.61 4.45 21.00
N VAL A 435 -17.00 4.73 19.76
CA VAL A 435 -18.39 4.92 19.36
C VAL A 435 -18.83 3.67 18.62
N HIS A 436 -19.73 2.90 19.23
CA HIS A 436 -20.19 1.61 18.69
C HIS A 436 -21.13 1.76 17.48
N ASP A 437 -21.38 0.63 16.84
CA ASP A 437 -22.37 0.48 15.76
C ASP A 437 -22.16 1.41 14.56
N ALA A 438 -20.88 1.68 14.29
CA ALA A 438 -20.42 2.65 13.31
C ALA A 438 -20.26 2.05 11.90
N GLY A 439 -20.69 0.81 11.68
CA GLY A 439 -20.46 0.13 10.42
C GLY A 439 -21.37 0.60 9.27
N ALA A 440 -22.53 1.18 9.59
CA ALA A 440 -23.51 1.64 8.61
C ALA A 440 -23.71 3.16 8.66
N TYR A 441 -23.60 3.82 7.50
CA TYR A 441 -23.86 5.26 7.31
C TYR A 441 -22.96 6.19 8.13
N CYS A 442 -21.79 5.71 8.56
CA CYS A 442 -20.77 6.52 9.20
C CYS A 442 -19.67 6.86 8.18
N MET A 443 -18.74 5.93 7.93
CA MET A 443 -17.65 6.16 6.98
C MET A 443 -18.12 6.51 5.56
N SER A 444 -19.25 5.94 5.09
CA SER A 444 -19.83 6.30 3.79
C SER A 444 -20.38 7.74 3.71
N MET A 445 -20.60 8.38 4.86
CA MET A 445 -20.99 9.79 5.00
C MET A 445 -19.84 10.66 5.54
N ALA A 446 -18.64 10.10 5.74
CA ALA A 446 -17.49 10.86 6.20
C ALA A 446 -17.07 11.91 5.16
N SER A 447 -16.69 13.08 5.64
CA SER A 447 -16.35 14.25 4.82
C SER A 447 -14.98 14.79 5.19
N THR A 448 -14.45 15.67 4.34
CA THR A 448 -13.21 16.42 4.60
C THR A 448 -13.49 17.82 5.15
N TYR A 449 -14.62 18.02 5.83
CA TYR A 449 -14.97 19.30 6.45
C TYR A 449 -13.85 19.75 7.42
N ASN A 450 -13.48 21.03 7.36
CA ASN A 450 -12.32 21.60 8.07
C ASN A 450 -11.00 20.84 7.82
N LEU A 451 -10.85 20.25 6.62
CA LEU A 451 -9.69 19.45 6.23
C LEU A 451 -9.40 18.29 7.19
N LYS A 452 -10.43 17.79 7.88
CA LYS A 452 -10.38 16.52 8.61
C LYS A 452 -10.41 15.38 7.62
N MET A 453 -9.23 14.89 7.24
CA MET A 453 -9.11 13.83 6.25
C MET A 453 -9.74 12.53 6.74
N ARG A 454 -10.35 11.77 5.83
CA ARG A 454 -11.05 10.54 6.18
C ARG A 454 -10.10 9.51 6.83
N PRO A 455 -10.53 8.85 7.92
CA PRO A 455 -9.67 7.99 8.71
C PRO A 455 -9.39 6.65 8.00
N PRO A 456 -8.31 5.94 8.38
CA PRO A 456 -8.09 4.57 7.91
C PRO A 456 -9.17 3.61 8.44
N GLU A 457 -9.38 2.52 7.71
CA GLU A 457 -10.29 1.43 8.09
C GLU A 457 -9.51 0.12 8.24
N TYR A 458 -9.80 -0.62 9.30
CA TYR A 458 -9.21 -1.93 9.60
C TYR A 458 -10.29 -2.95 9.92
N TRP A 459 -10.04 -4.22 9.65
CA TRP A 459 -10.87 -5.29 10.18
C TRP A 459 -10.07 -6.36 10.91
N VAL A 460 -10.74 -7.09 11.78
CA VAL A 460 -10.24 -8.33 12.37
C VAL A 460 -10.63 -9.50 11.47
N GLU A 461 -9.65 -10.29 11.06
CA GLU A 461 -9.80 -11.50 10.26
C GLU A 461 -10.28 -12.70 11.10
N ASP A 462 -10.68 -13.79 10.44
CA ASP A 462 -11.16 -15.01 11.10
C ASP A 462 -10.08 -15.70 11.97
N ASP A 463 -8.80 -15.45 11.70
CA ASP A 463 -7.66 -15.97 12.46
C ASP A 463 -7.21 -15.05 13.60
N GLY A 464 -7.91 -13.93 13.82
CA GLY A 464 -7.54 -12.93 14.82
C GLY A 464 -6.37 -12.03 14.40
N SER A 465 -6.00 -11.98 13.12
CA SER A 465 -5.07 -10.98 12.59
C SER A 465 -5.80 -9.67 12.23
N LEU A 466 -5.07 -8.56 12.24
CA LEU A 466 -5.58 -7.24 11.87
C LEU A 466 -5.16 -6.90 10.43
N ALA A 467 -6.12 -6.57 9.57
CA ALA A 467 -5.83 -6.12 8.21
C ALA A 467 -6.36 -4.71 7.94
N LYS A 468 -5.53 -3.87 7.33
CA LYS A 468 -5.92 -2.53 6.85
C LYS A 468 -6.70 -2.69 5.54
N ILE A 469 -7.97 -2.28 5.54
CA ILE A 469 -8.88 -2.40 4.39
C ILE A 469 -9.11 -1.08 3.65
N ARG A 470 -8.74 0.06 4.25
CA ARG A 470 -8.63 1.35 3.56
C ARG A 470 -7.50 2.19 4.16
N HIS A 471 -6.73 2.83 3.29
CA HIS A 471 -5.77 3.86 3.71
C HIS A 471 -6.52 5.12 4.18
N GLY A 472 -6.00 5.80 5.20
CA GLY A 472 -6.56 7.08 5.65
C GLY A 472 -6.08 8.19 4.74
N GLU A 473 -7.00 9.03 4.25
CA GLU A 473 -6.71 10.10 3.29
C GLU A 473 -5.66 11.06 3.87
N THR A 474 -4.61 11.38 3.11
CA THR A 474 -3.63 12.41 3.47
C THR A 474 -3.99 13.76 2.87
N PHE A 475 -3.29 14.82 3.28
CA PHE A 475 -3.49 16.13 2.67
C PHE A 475 -3.14 16.12 1.18
N GLU A 476 -2.14 15.33 0.79
CA GLU A 476 -1.71 15.15 -0.59
C GLU A 476 -2.78 14.42 -1.42
N ASP A 477 -3.41 13.38 -0.86
CA ASP A 477 -4.55 12.69 -1.51
C ASP A 477 -5.69 13.67 -1.82
N HIS A 478 -5.92 14.64 -0.90
CA HIS A 478 -6.94 15.67 -1.04
C HIS A 478 -6.57 16.75 -2.07
N LEU A 479 -5.30 17.16 -2.12
CA LEU A 479 -4.84 18.22 -3.01
C LEU A 479 -4.69 17.80 -4.47
N ASN A 480 -4.35 16.53 -4.76
CA ASN A 480 -3.92 16.17 -6.10
C ASN A 480 -4.21 14.70 -6.46
N PRO A 481 -5.40 14.38 -7.02
CA PRO A 481 -5.73 13.01 -7.43
C PRO A 481 -4.96 12.54 -8.68
N GLN A 482 -3.99 13.30 -9.19
CA GLN A 482 -3.29 12.98 -10.44
C GLN A 482 -2.35 11.77 -10.27
N ARG A 483 -2.41 10.85 -11.24
CA ARG A 483 -1.43 9.76 -11.33
C ARG A 483 -0.02 10.31 -11.58
N THR A 484 0.95 9.74 -10.90
CA THR A 484 2.36 9.90 -11.26
C THR A 484 2.70 9.04 -12.48
N TYR A 485 3.86 9.30 -13.09
CA TYR A 485 4.31 8.58 -14.28
C TYR A 485 5.82 8.31 -14.24
N GLN A 486 6.26 7.49 -15.18
CA GLN A 486 7.67 7.20 -15.43
C GLN A 486 8.02 7.58 -16.87
N VAL A 487 9.26 7.98 -17.13
CA VAL A 487 9.74 8.29 -18.49
C VAL A 487 10.48 7.09 -19.05
N VAL A 488 10.28 6.79 -20.33
CA VAL A 488 11.10 5.83 -21.08
C VAL A 488 11.65 6.52 -22.33
N VAL A 489 12.98 6.58 -22.46
CA VAL A 489 13.65 7.32 -23.54
C VAL A 489 14.98 6.69 -23.90
N ALA A 490 15.43 6.83 -25.15
CA ALA A 490 16.80 6.57 -25.57
C ALA A 490 17.42 7.89 -25.99
N SER A 491 18.64 8.19 -25.53
CA SER A 491 19.32 9.44 -25.91
C SER A 491 20.83 9.29 -25.99
N THR A 492 21.44 10.15 -26.80
CA THR A 492 22.90 10.36 -26.79
C THR A 492 23.34 11.03 -25.48
N ARG A 493 24.66 11.08 -25.25
CA ARG A 493 25.27 11.80 -24.11
C ARG A 493 24.84 13.27 -24.00
N ASP A 494 24.59 13.92 -25.13
CA ASP A 494 24.13 15.32 -25.19
C ASP A 494 22.59 15.44 -25.14
N MET A 495 21.90 14.39 -24.69
CA MET A 495 20.43 14.31 -24.59
C MET A 495 19.70 14.46 -25.94
N GLY A 496 20.35 14.04 -27.04
CA GLY A 496 19.76 13.97 -28.38
C GLY A 496 18.91 12.72 -28.56
N ILE A 497 17.67 12.86 -29.06
CA ILE A 497 16.68 11.77 -29.16
C ILE A 497 16.18 11.49 -30.58
N GLY A 498 16.50 12.35 -31.54
CA GLY A 498 15.88 12.31 -32.87
C GLY A 498 16.62 13.13 -33.92
N LYS A 499 16.46 12.71 -35.18
CA LYS A 499 16.90 13.42 -36.39
C LYS A 499 15.83 13.26 -37.47
N ASP A 500 15.41 14.36 -38.09
CA ASP A 500 14.42 14.39 -39.18
C ASP A 500 13.12 13.63 -38.85
N GLY A 501 12.67 13.70 -37.59
CA GLY A 501 11.46 13.03 -37.11
C GLY A 501 11.56 11.51 -36.89
N LYS A 502 12.78 10.94 -36.97
CA LYS A 502 13.06 9.52 -36.78
C LYS A 502 14.09 9.29 -35.67
N LEU A 503 14.20 8.04 -35.22
CA LEU A 503 15.33 7.61 -34.40
C LEU A 503 16.59 7.54 -35.28
N PRO A 504 17.71 8.17 -34.90
CA PRO A 504 18.94 8.18 -35.70
C PRO A 504 19.80 6.92 -35.53
N TRP A 505 19.28 5.90 -34.83
CA TRP A 505 19.93 4.61 -34.60
C TRP A 505 18.95 3.45 -34.81
N ARG A 506 19.52 2.24 -34.94
CA ARG A 506 18.77 0.99 -34.98
C ARG A 506 19.28 0.03 -33.92
N LEU A 507 18.53 -0.05 -32.81
CA LEU A 507 18.86 -0.90 -31.65
C LEU A 507 17.68 -1.83 -31.32
N PRO A 508 17.58 -3.02 -31.94
CA PRO A 508 16.57 -4.01 -31.58
C PRO A 508 16.49 -4.33 -30.09
N SER A 509 17.64 -4.34 -29.40
CA SER A 509 17.70 -4.61 -27.97
C SER A 509 17.08 -3.49 -27.12
N ASP A 510 17.21 -2.23 -27.54
CA ASP A 510 16.53 -1.08 -26.93
C ASP A 510 15.01 -1.16 -27.11
N LEU A 511 14.55 -1.45 -28.33
CA LEU A 511 13.11 -1.63 -28.59
C LEU A 511 12.51 -2.78 -27.78
N LYS A 512 13.28 -3.87 -27.58
CA LYS A 512 12.88 -4.96 -26.70
C LYS A 512 12.76 -4.48 -25.25
N PHE A 513 13.75 -3.74 -24.74
CA PHE A 513 13.71 -3.17 -23.39
C PHE A 513 12.51 -2.23 -23.20
N PHE A 514 12.27 -1.31 -24.15
CA PHE A 514 11.11 -0.44 -24.20
C PHE A 514 9.80 -1.23 -24.16
N LYS A 515 9.68 -2.30 -24.95
CA LYS A 515 8.49 -3.15 -24.96
C LYS A 515 8.30 -3.83 -23.60
N ASP A 516 9.34 -4.49 -23.09
CA ASP A 516 9.26 -5.25 -21.85
C ASP A 516 8.85 -4.36 -20.68
N ILE A 517 9.48 -3.18 -20.55
CA ILE A 517 9.21 -2.27 -19.43
C ILE A 517 7.82 -1.64 -19.49
N THR A 518 7.37 -1.26 -20.69
CA THR A 518 6.05 -0.63 -20.86
C THR A 518 4.90 -1.64 -20.86
N THR A 519 5.16 -2.94 -20.98
CA THR A 519 4.12 -3.99 -20.94
C THR A 519 4.07 -4.75 -19.62
N ALA A 520 5.16 -4.79 -18.84
CA ALA A 520 5.20 -5.51 -17.57
C ALA A 520 4.24 -4.91 -16.52
N THR A 521 3.30 -5.74 -16.04
CA THR A 521 2.43 -5.44 -14.90
C THR A 521 2.67 -6.44 -13.78
N SER A 522 2.44 -6.01 -12.55
CA SER A 522 2.39 -6.89 -11.37
C SER A 522 1.06 -7.62 -11.28
N ASP A 523 -0.01 -7.00 -11.78
CA ASP A 523 -1.36 -7.56 -11.87
C ASP A 523 -1.66 -8.02 -13.33
N PRO A 524 -1.84 -9.33 -13.57
CA PRO A 524 -2.18 -9.86 -14.89
C PRO A 524 -3.51 -9.33 -15.46
N GLY A 525 -4.41 -8.83 -14.60
CA GLY A 525 -5.69 -8.25 -15.00
C GLY A 525 -5.60 -6.79 -15.44
N LYS A 526 -4.42 -6.15 -15.31
CA LYS A 526 -4.19 -4.74 -15.67
C LYS A 526 -3.29 -4.62 -16.89
N LYS A 527 -3.30 -3.42 -17.48
CA LYS A 527 -2.35 -2.99 -18.52
C LYS A 527 -1.66 -1.70 -18.10
N ASN A 528 -0.60 -1.31 -18.79
CA ASN A 528 0.00 0.02 -18.60
C ASN A 528 -0.50 0.99 -19.66
N ALA A 529 -0.38 2.29 -19.39
CA ALA A 529 -0.62 3.36 -20.35
C ALA A 529 0.71 3.92 -20.86
N VAL A 530 0.79 4.19 -22.16
CA VAL A 530 1.90 4.91 -22.80
C VAL A 530 1.39 6.23 -23.35
N LEU A 531 1.99 7.32 -22.91
CA LEU A 531 1.62 8.69 -23.23
C LEU A 531 2.64 9.29 -24.18
N MET A 532 2.16 9.80 -25.30
CA MET A 532 3.01 10.36 -26.34
C MET A 532 2.41 11.58 -27.05
N GLY A 533 3.26 12.44 -27.59
CA GLY A 533 2.82 13.52 -28.49
C GLY A 533 2.44 13.01 -29.88
N ARG A 534 1.59 13.76 -30.59
CA ARG A 534 1.13 13.43 -31.95
C ARG A 534 2.24 13.05 -32.94
N LYS A 535 3.36 13.78 -32.96
CA LYS A 535 4.50 13.47 -33.87
C LYS A 535 5.17 12.12 -33.55
N THR A 536 5.24 11.75 -32.28
CA THR A 536 5.75 10.44 -31.85
C THR A 536 4.77 9.33 -32.21
N TRP A 537 3.46 9.58 -32.03
CA TRP A 537 2.44 8.68 -32.56
C TRP A 537 2.64 8.47 -34.06
N GLU A 538 2.75 9.56 -34.84
CA GLU A 538 2.96 9.58 -36.29
C GLU A 538 4.27 8.90 -36.76
N SER A 539 5.30 8.80 -35.92
CA SER A 539 6.56 8.13 -36.27
C SER A 539 6.56 6.61 -36.03
N ILE A 540 5.61 6.07 -35.25
CA ILE A 540 5.49 4.62 -35.02
C ILE A 540 4.96 3.95 -36.30
N PRO A 541 5.62 2.92 -36.87
CA PRO A 541 5.13 2.22 -38.06
C PRO A 541 3.68 1.72 -37.92
N LEU A 542 2.91 1.71 -39.01
CA LEU A 542 1.49 1.38 -39.00
C LEU A 542 1.23 -0.04 -38.48
N GLU A 543 2.10 -0.99 -38.80
CA GLU A 543 2.08 -2.37 -38.33
C GLU A 543 2.32 -2.54 -36.81
N HIS A 544 2.76 -1.47 -36.13
CA HIS A 544 3.05 -1.44 -34.70
C HIS A 544 2.21 -0.39 -33.95
N ARG A 545 1.26 0.25 -34.65
CA ARG A 545 0.39 1.29 -34.13
C ARG A 545 -1.07 0.78 -34.13
N PRO A 546 -1.76 0.75 -32.98
CA PRO A 546 -1.31 1.09 -31.63
C PRO A 546 -0.28 0.10 -31.07
N LEU A 547 0.48 0.53 -30.06
CA LEU A 547 1.41 -0.35 -29.36
C LEU A 547 0.62 -1.43 -28.60
N PRO A 548 0.79 -2.73 -28.91
CA PRO A 548 -0.06 -3.80 -28.38
C PRO A 548 0.16 -4.02 -26.87
N GLY A 549 -0.88 -4.47 -26.17
CA GLY A 549 -0.86 -4.78 -24.74
C GLY A 549 -0.84 -3.55 -23.81
N ARG A 550 -1.07 -2.35 -24.35
CA ARG A 550 -1.00 -1.07 -23.65
C ARG A 550 -2.14 -0.16 -24.06
N LEU A 551 -2.55 0.74 -23.17
CA LEU A 551 -3.39 1.88 -23.53
C LEU A 551 -2.51 2.97 -24.14
N ASN A 552 -2.81 3.40 -25.36
CA ASN A 552 -2.05 4.44 -26.06
C ASN A 552 -2.75 5.79 -25.85
N VAL A 553 -2.08 6.74 -25.20
CA VAL A 553 -2.60 8.08 -24.92
C VAL A 553 -1.87 9.10 -25.79
N VAL A 554 -2.59 9.70 -26.73
CA VAL A 554 -2.02 10.63 -27.72
C VAL A 554 -2.38 12.06 -27.37
N LEU A 555 -1.36 12.88 -27.11
CA LEU A 555 -1.53 14.31 -26.84
C LEU A 555 -1.65 15.10 -28.15
N THR A 556 -2.81 15.74 -28.35
CA THR A 556 -3.08 16.57 -29.52
C THR A 556 -4.06 17.71 -29.22
N ARG A 557 -3.84 18.87 -29.84
CA ARG A 557 -4.72 20.05 -29.74
C ARG A 557 -5.75 20.14 -30.87
N SER A 558 -5.57 19.37 -31.93
CA SER A 558 -6.50 19.34 -33.06
C SER A 558 -7.68 18.42 -32.71
N GLY A 559 -8.85 18.99 -32.42
CA GLY A 559 -10.07 18.23 -32.08
C GLY A 559 -10.63 17.33 -33.18
N SER A 560 -10.03 17.34 -34.37
CA SER A 560 -10.42 16.58 -35.55
C SER A 560 -9.36 15.52 -35.92
N PHE A 561 -9.08 14.58 -35.02
CA PHE A 561 -8.12 13.52 -35.30
C PHE A 561 -8.84 12.16 -35.22
N ASP A 562 -8.93 11.45 -36.35
CA ASP A 562 -9.55 10.12 -36.54
C ASP A 562 -8.80 8.99 -35.81
N ILE A 563 -8.33 9.23 -34.58
CA ILE A 563 -7.72 8.23 -33.70
C ILE A 563 -8.80 7.51 -32.85
N ALA A 564 -9.97 8.11 -32.68
CA ALA A 564 -10.99 7.70 -31.71
C ALA A 564 -11.71 6.36 -32.02
N THR A 565 -11.41 5.71 -33.15
CA THR A 565 -12.02 4.43 -33.55
C THR A 565 -11.15 3.21 -33.28
N ALA A 566 -9.87 3.40 -32.91
CA ALA A 566 -8.96 2.30 -32.62
C ALA A 566 -9.10 1.84 -31.16
N GLU A 567 -9.33 0.55 -30.95
CA GLU A 567 -9.36 -0.05 -29.61
C GLU A 567 -8.04 0.22 -28.87
N ASN A 568 -8.11 0.56 -27.58
CA ASN A 568 -6.96 0.88 -26.74
C ASN A 568 -6.19 2.16 -27.13
N VAL A 569 -6.86 3.14 -27.75
CA VAL A 569 -6.30 4.47 -27.99
C VAL A 569 -7.22 5.57 -27.45
N VAL A 570 -6.64 6.57 -26.79
CA VAL A 570 -7.35 7.76 -26.31
C VAL A 570 -6.57 9.01 -26.66
N SER A 571 -7.28 10.12 -26.90
CA SER A 571 -6.68 11.43 -27.19
C SER A 571 -6.95 12.42 -26.07
N CYS A 572 -5.94 13.18 -25.67
CA CYS A 572 -6.04 14.21 -24.64
C CYS A 572 -5.41 15.53 -25.13
N GLY A 573 -5.88 16.66 -24.61
CA GLY A 573 -5.39 17.99 -25.00
C GLY A 573 -4.05 18.37 -24.37
N SER A 574 -3.73 17.79 -23.22
CA SER A 574 -2.54 18.10 -22.41
C SER A 574 -2.11 16.91 -21.54
N MET A 575 -0.87 16.96 -21.01
CA MET A 575 -0.37 16.01 -20.02
C MET A 575 -1.30 15.95 -18.79
N THR A 576 -1.69 17.10 -18.26
CA THR A 576 -2.61 17.23 -17.12
C THR A 576 -3.92 16.49 -17.37
N SER A 577 -4.60 16.77 -18.49
CA SER A 577 -5.88 16.12 -18.83
C SER A 577 -5.74 14.60 -19.02
N ALA A 578 -4.57 14.14 -19.49
CA ALA A 578 -4.30 12.71 -19.61
C ALA A 578 -4.11 12.04 -18.25
N LEU A 579 -3.36 12.66 -17.33
CA LEU A 579 -3.17 12.12 -15.98
C LEU A 579 -4.48 12.13 -15.17
N GLU A 580 -5.32 13.15 -15.33
CA GLU A 580 -6.66 13.22 -14.76
C GLU A 580 -7.57 12.11 -15.32
N LEU A 581 -7.59 11.92 -16.64
CA LEU A 581 -8.32 10.83 -17.28
C LEU A 581 -7.88 9.46 -16.73
N LEU A 582 -6.57 9.24 -16.62
CA LEU A 582 -6.01 7.98 -16.14
C LEU A 582 -6.23 7.77 -14.62
N ALA A 583 -6.42 8.86 -13.86
CA ALA A 583 -6.81 8.82 -12.46
C ALA A 583 -8.31 8.56 -12.25
N ALA A 584 -9.13 8.72 -13.29
CA ALA A 584 -10.57 8.48 -13.25
C ALA A 584 -10.95 7.05 -13.68
N SER A 585 -12.15 6.61 -13.31
CA SER A 585 -12.74 5.35 -13.79
C SER A 585 -13.05 5.44 -15.29
N PRO A 586 -12.83 4.37 -16.10
CA PRO A 586 -12.41 3.01 -15.69
C PRO A 586 -10.88 2.82 -15.63
N TYR A 587 -10.08 3.84 -15.97
CA TYR A 587 -8.64 3.72 -16.10
C TYR A 587 -7.92 3.55 -14.77
N CYS A 588 -8.42 4.17 -13.69
CA CYS A 588 -7.84 4.00 -12.37
C CYS A 588 -7.86 2.54 -11.88
N LEU A 589 -8.78 1.72 -12.42
CA LEU A 589 -8.95 0.30 -12.09
C LEU A 589 -8.18 -0.62 -13.04
N SER A 590 -8.07 -0.25 -14.32
CA SER A 590 -7.50 -1.10 -15.37
C SER A 590 -6.05 -0.78 -15.73
N ILE A 591 -5.56 0.43 -15.40
CA ILE A 591 -4.20 0.87 -15.67
C ILE A 591 -3.34 0.70 -14.42
N GLU A 592 -2.22 -0.01 -14.52
CA GLU A 592 -1.26 -0.14 -13.42
C GLU A 592 -0.31 1.06 -13.38
N LYS A 593 0.47 1.27 -14.45
CA LYS A 593 1.47 2.36 -14.53
C LYS A 593 1.26 3.23 -15.76
N VAL A 594 1.78 4.45 -15.70
CA VAL A 594 1.78 5.43 -16.80
C VAL A 594 3.23 5.68 -17.23
N PHE A 595 3.52 5.54 -18.53
CA PHE A 595 4.83 5.81 -19.10
C PHE A 595 4.75 6.94 -20.13
N VAL A 596 5.55 7.99 -19.96
CA VAL A 596 5.74 9.04 -20.97
C VAL A 596 6.88 8.61 -21.90
N ILE A 597 6.59 8.53 -23.20
CA ILE A 597 7.51 7.90 -24.18
C ILE A 597 8.00 8.84 -25.28
N GLY A 598 7.61 10.13 -25.26
CA GLY A 598 7.98 11.08 -26.30
C GLY A 598 6.86 12.04 -26.70
N GLY A 599 7.06 13.02 -27.58
CA GLY A 599 8.31 13.43 -28.21
C GLY A 599 9.00 14.57 -27.47
N GLY A 600 9.96 15.25 -28.11
CA GLY A 600 10.84 16.23 -27.44
C GLY A 600 10.13 17.32 -26.62
N GLN A 601 8.97 17.83 -27.07
CA GLN A 601 8.18 18.79 -26.29
C GLN A 601 7.57 18.15 -25.03
N VAL A 602 7.01 16.95 -25.15
CA VAL A 602 6.39 16.22 -24.05
C VAL A 602 7.44 15.81 -23.01
N LEU A 603 8.60 15.34 -23.48
CA LEU A 603 9.72 14.98 -22.60
C LEU A 603 10.35 16.19 -21.90
N ARG A 604 10.39 17.37 -22.53
CA ARG A 604 10.81 18.62 -21.86
C ARG A 604 9.91 18.99 -20.68
N GLU A 605 8.61 18.76 -20.80
CA GLU A 605 7.64 18.98 -19.72
C GLU A 605 7.70 17.87 -18.66
N ALA A 606 7.97 16.63 -19.07
CA ALA A 606 7.84 15.46 -18.22
C ALA A 606 9.09 15.10 -17.40
N LEU A 607 10.29 15.17 -18.00
CA LEU A 607 11.48 14.47 -17.51
C LEU A 607 11.91 14.85 -16.09
N ASN A 608 11.84 16.13 -15.74
CA ASN A 608 12.23 16.61 -14.40
C ASN A 608 11.02 17.06 -13.54
N SER A 609 9.79 16.91 -14.04
CA SER A 609 8.57 17.33 -13.33
C SER A 609 8.32 16.51 -12.06
N SER A 610 7.73 17.14 -11.04
CA SER A 610 7.47 16.53 -9.72
C SER A 610 6.64 15.24 -9.79
N SER A 611 5.79 15.08 -10.81
CA SER A 611 4.98 13.89 -11.04
C SER A 611 5.75 12.72 -11.69
N CYS A 612 7.02 12.92 -12.08
CA CYS A 612 7.87 11.87 -12.65
C CYS A 612 8.60 11.09 -11.53
N ASP A 613 8.26 9.81 -11.35
CA ASP A 613 8.82 8.94 -10.32
C ASP A 613 10.16 8.30 -10.72
N ALA A 614 10.31 7.94 -11.99
CA ALA A 614 11.52 7.33 -12.53
C ALA A 614 11.74 7.67 -14.00
N ILE A 615 13.00 7.60 -14.41
CA ILE A 615 13.46 7.79 -15.79
C ILE A 615 14.22 6.54 -16.19
N HIS A 616 13.69 5.80 -17.15
CA HIS A 616 14.34 4.67 -17.79
C HIS A 616 14.98 5.16 -19.10
N ILE A 617 16.30 5.23 -19.10
CA ILE A 617 17.07 5.80 -20.19
C ILE A 617 17.99 4.74 -20.80
N THR A 618 17.94 4.63 -22.13
CA THR A 618 18.99 3.96 -22.90
C THR A 618 20.04 5.01 -23.23
N ASP A 619 21.15 4.97 -22.50
CA ASP A 619 22.30 5.85 -22.68
C ASP A 619 23.09 5.39 -23.90
N ILE A 620 23.04 6.16 -24.99
CA ILE A 620 23.82 5.90 -26.20
C ILE A 620 25.15 6.64 -26.08
N GLU A 621 26.21 5.85 -25.96
CA GLU A 621 27.57 6.35 -25.73
C GLU A 621 28.30 6.71 -27.02
N THR A 622 27.85 6.18 -28.15
CA THR A 622 28.35 6.55 -29.48
C THR A 622 27.86 7.94 -29.89
N ASN A 623 28.74 8.77 -30.44
CA ASN A 623 28.36 10.08 -30.96
C ASN A 623 27.50 9.93 -32.21
N ILE A 624 26.26 10.43 -32.15
CA ILE A 624 25.27 10.39 -33.24
C ILE A 624 24.65 11.77 -33.38
N GLU A 625 24.56 12.28 -34.61
CA GLU A 625 23.98 13.60 -34.89
C GLU A 625 22.46 13.61 -34.61
N CYS A 626 21.98 14.62 -33.89
CA CYS A 626 20.58 14.81 -33.54
C CYS A 626 20.13 16.26 -33.82
N ASP A 627 18.85 16.47 -34.08
CA ASP A 627 18.21 17.81 -34.16
C ASP A 627 17.16 18.05 -33.06
N THR A 628 16.77 16.98 -32.36
CA THR A 628 15.77 17.01 -31.31
C THR A 628 16.41 16.60 -29.99
N PHE A 629 16.32 17.49 -29.00
CA PHE A 629 16.98 17.34 -27.70
C PHE A 629 15.99 17.47 -26.53
N ILE A 630 16.31 16.83 -25.40
CA ILE A 630 15.59 16.89 -24.13
C ILE A 630 16.49 17.48 -23.03
N PRO A 631 15.96 17.94 -21.88
CA PRO A 631 16.79 18.52 -20.84
C PRO A 631 17.61 17.44 -20.12
N ALA A 632 18.74 17.83 -19.53
CA ALA A 632 19.52 16.94 -18.67
C ALA A 632 18.70 16.48 -17.45
N ILE A 633 18.98 15.27 -16.96
CA ILE A 633 18.36 14.74 -15.75
C ILE A 633 18.83 15.55 -14.54
N ASP A 634 17.89 16.03 -13.72
CA ASP A 634 18.20 16.78 -12.51
C ASP A 634 18.75 15.84 -11.41
N SER A 635 20.08 15.83 -11.29
CA SER A 635 20.80 15.04 -10.27
C SER A 635 20.50 15.44 -8.82
N SER A 636 19.87 16.59 -8.58
CA SER A 636 19.43 16.99 -7.24
C SER A 636 18.14 16.29 -6.82
N ALA A 637 17.33 15.87 -7.79
CA ALA A 637 16.06 15.19 -7.60
C ALA A 637 16.13 13.68 -7.86
N PHE A 638 17.02 13.24 -8.76
CA PHE A 638 17.12 11.87 -9.23
C PHE A 638 18.47 11.22 -8.92
N GLN A 639 18.44 9.93 -8.60
CA GLN A 639 19.64 9.10 -8.45
C GLN A 639 19.54 7.79 -9.24
N PRO A 640 20.66 7.25 -9.73
CA PRO A 640 20.64 5.96 -10.41
C PRO A 640 20.26 4.83 -9.44
N TRP A 641 19.26 4.04 -9.82
CA TRP A 641 18.86 2.81 -9.15
C TRP A 641 19.58 1.59 -9.71
N TYR A 642 19.75 1.56 -11.04
CA TYR A 642 20.34 0.45 -11.76
C TYR A 642 20.99 0.97 -13.04
N SER A 643 22.14 0.38 -13.41
CA SER A 643 22.74 0.55 -14.73
C SER A 643 23.22 -0.80 -15.26
N SER A 644 22.86 -1.15 -16.50
CA SER A 644 23.41 -2.33 -17.15
C SER A 644 24.89 -2.14 -17.48
N PHE A 645 25.60 -3.24 -17.69
CA PHE A 645 26.89 -3.19 -18.37
C PHE A 645 26.70 -2.67 -19.80
N PRO A 646 27.67 -1.93 -20.36
CA PRO A 646 27.62 -1.49 -21.74
C PRO A 646 27.56 -2.67 -22.71
N ALA A 647 26.69 -2.57 -23.71
CA ALA A 647 26.59 -3.51 -24.82
C ALA A 647 26.93 -2.80 -26.13
N VAL A 648 27.33 -3.57 -27.15
CA VAL A 648 27.55 -3.08 -28.51
C VAL A 648 26.62 -3.82 -29.45
N GLU A 649 25.75 -3.09 -30.15
CA GLU A 649 24.84 -3.61 -31.17
C GLU A 649 24.93 -2.67 -32.38
N ASN A 650 25.15 -3.21 -33.58
CA ASN A 650 25.28 -2.42 -34.82
C ASN A 650 26.33 -1.27 -34.72
N ASN A 651 27.49 -1.54 -34.09
CA ASN A 651 28.56 -0.56 -33.84
C ASN A 651 28.15 0.62 -32.94
N ILE A 652 27.03 0.51 -32.23
CA ILE A 652 26.57 1.50 -31.26
C ILE A 652 26.75 0.92 -29.87
N ARG A 653 27.52 1.62 -29.03
CA ARG A 653 27.72 1.29 -27.63
C ARG A 653 26.63 1.97 -26.80
N TYR A 654 25.94 1.21 -25.95
CA TYR A 654 24.86 1.74 -25.11
C TYR A 654 24.72 0.97 -23.80
N SER A 655 24.03 1.58 -22.83
CA SER A 655 23.62 0.94 -21.58
C SER A 655 22.21 1.33 -21.17
N PHE A 656 21.52 0.46 -20.43
CA PHE A 656 20.23 0.79 -19.83
C PHE A 656 20.44 1.29 -18.41
N THR A 657 19.95 2.50 -18.12
CA THR A 657 20.03 3.09 -16.79
C THR A 657 18.63 3.47 -16.32
N THR A 658 18.35 3.26 -15.04
CA THR A 658 17.13 3.76 -14.40
C THR A 658 17.51 4.73 -13.30
N TYR A 659 16.95 5.93 -13.37
CA TYR A 659 17.01 6.93 -12.33
C TYR A 659 15.69 6.94 -11.56
N VAL A 660 15.75 7.08 -10.25
CA VAL A 660 14.58 7.21 -9.36
C VAL A 660 14.59 8.57 -8.68
N ARG A 661 13.40 9.16 -8.52
CA ARG A 661 13.25 10.38 -7.75
C ARG A 661 13.46 10.08 -6.26
N VAL A 662 14.36 10.82 -5.62
CA VAL A 662 14.73 10.67 -4.20
C VAL A 662 14.33 11.85 -3.32
N ARG A 663 13.82 12.94 -3.92
CA ARG A 663 13.34 14.14 -3.22
C ARG A 663 12.06 14.68 -3.86
N SER A 664 11.16 15.20 -3.04
CA SER A 664 10.05 16.02 -3.51
C SER A 664 10.56 17.45 -3.77
N PRO A 665 9.88 18.25 -4.59
CA PRO A 665 10.16 19.69 -4.64
C PRO A 665 10.05 20.23 -3.21
N ALA A 666 11.02 21.01 -2.75
CA ALA A 666 10.93 21.69 -1.47
C ALA A 666 9.60 22.46 -1.41
N VAL A 667 8.78 22.15 -0.40
CA VAL A 667 7.69 23.05 -0.03
C VAL A 667 8.37 24.30 0.51
N GLU A 668 8.22 25.42 -0.19
CA GLU A 668 8.49 26.74 0.38
C GLU A 668 7.50 26.94 1.52
N SER A 669 7.90 26.60 2.75
CA SER A 669 7.09 26.85 3.94
C SER A 669 7.16 28.32 4.29
N LEU A 670 6.03 29.02 4.21
CA LEU A 670 5.87 30.36 4.78
C LEU A 670 5.58 30.23 6.29
N ASN A 671 6.27 31.00 7.11
CA ASN A 671 5.97 31.08 8.54
C ASN A 671 4.78 32.01 8.80
N GLU A 672 4.21 31.98 10.01
CA GLU A 672 3.02 32.75 10.45
C GLU A 672 3.13 34.29 10.28
N ASN A 673 4.31 34.81 9.95
CA ASN A 673 4.56 36.24 9.71
C ASN A 673 4.77 36.60 8.22
N GLY A 674 4.65 35.65 7.29
CA GLY A 674 4.82 35.90 5.85
C GLY A 674 6.25 36.14 5.37
N ASP A 675 7.26 35.99 6.23
CA ASP A 675 8.67 36.03 5.86
C ASP A 675 9.21 34.64 5.45
N LEU A 676 10.05 34.64 4.42
CA LEU A 676 10.82 33.49 3.98
C LEU A 676 11.97 33.23 4.97
N THR A 677 11.88 32.18 5.80
CA THR A 677 13.06 31.67 6.53
C THR A 677 13.42 30.26 6.05
N ILE A 678 14.71 30.07 5.76
CA ILE A 678 15.32 28.74 5.60
C ILE A 678 15.66 28.26 7.02
N ASP A 679 14.65 27.88 7.80
CA ASP A 679 14.90 27.29 9.11
C ASP A 679 15.24 25.80 8.96
N GLY A 680 16.53 25.53 9.08
CA GLY A 680 17.15 24.22 8.90
C GLY A 680 17.70 24.07 7.50
N LYS A 681 19.03 23.92 7.36
CA LYS A 681 19.59 23.37 6.12
C LYS A 681 18.88 22.03 5.89
N PRO A 682 18.08 21.85 4.82
CA PRO A 682 17.57 20.52 4.50
C PRO A 682 18.80 19.61 4.41
N ASP A 683 18.82 18.53 5.18
CA ASP A 683 19.93 17.58 5.12
C ASP A 683 19.96 17.02 3.70
N ILE A 684 20.90 17.55 2.90
CA ILE A 684 21.09 17.19 1.50
C ILE A 684 21.28 15.66 1.37
N ASN A 685 21.63 14.96 2.46
CA ASN A 685 21.85 13.52 2.41
C ASN A 685 20.63 12.65 2.72
N LYS A 686 19.47 13.20 3.10
CA LYS A 686 18.31 12.41 3.52
C LYS A 686 17.25 12.32 2.41
N PHE A 687 16.83 11.11 2.04
CA PHE A 687 15.77 10.92 1.05
C PHE A 687 14.39 11.20 1.65
N GLU A 688 13.53 11.85 0.86
CA GLU A 688 12.13 12.00 1.20
C GLU A 688 11.35 10.78 0.71
N VAL A 689 11.08 9.88 1.66
CA VAL A 689 10.13 8.76 1.67
C VAL A 689 9.52 8.38 0.31
N LYS A 690 10.06 7.32 -0.32
CA LYS A 690 9.26 6.40 -1.14
C LYS A 690 9.69 4.96 -0.89
N LYS A 691 8.73 4.05 -0.78
CA LYS A 691 8.96 2.64 -1.13
C LYS A 691 9.09 2.65 -2.66
N PHE A 692 10.23 2.23 -3.22
CA PHE A 692 10.48 2.20 -4.68
C PHE A 692 9.60 1.16 -5.43
N SER A 693 8.46 0.76 -4.86
CA SER A 693 7.51 -0.20 -5.39
C SER A 693 6.78 0.28 -6.65
N PHE A 694 6.90 1.56 -7.01
CA PHE A 694 6.43 2.07 -8.29
C PHE A 694 7.28 1.54 -9.47
N LEU A 695 8.53 1.12 -9.23
CA LEU A 695 9.38 0.54 -10.27
C LEU A 695 8.77 -0.78 -10.80
N PRO A 696 8.89 -1.06 -12.10
CA PRO A 696 8.63 -2.39 -12.63
C PRO A 696 9.50 -3.42 -11.88
N LYS A 697 8.91 -4.56 -11.50
CA LYS A 697 9.61 -5.62 -10.75
C LYS A 697 10.96 -6.01 -11.40
N MET A 698 10.98 -6.09 -12.72
CA MET A 698 12.18 -6.41 -13.51
C MET A 698 13.33 -5.40 -13.39
N ILE A 699 13.05 -4.17 -12.94
CA ILE A 699 14.04 -3.11 -12.68
C ILE A 699 14.37 -3.07 -11.19
N PHE A 700 13.35 -3.17 -10.35
CA PHE A 700 13.50 -3.21 -8.90
C PHE A 700 14.48 -4.32 -8.47
N ASP A 701 14.30 -5.54 -8.99
CA ASP A 701 15.11 -6.72 -8.64
C ASP A 701 16.55 -6.69 -9.20
N ARG A 702 16.89 -5.70 -10.04
CA ARG A 702 18.22 -5.53 -10.65
C ARG A 702 19.16 -4.64 -9.83
N HIS A 703 18.70 -4.08 -8.71
CA HIS A 703 19.59 -3.31 -7.84
C HIS A 703 20.78 -4.17 -7.40
N GLU A 704 22.00 -3.68 -7.59
CA GLU A 704 23.22 -4.49 -7.43
C GLU A 704 23.47 -4.93 -5.98
N GLU A 705 22.94 -4.21 -4.98
CA GLU A 705 22.97 -4.65 -3.57
C GLU A 705 22.30 -6.02 -3.34
N TYR A 706 21.36 -6.44 -4.19
CA TYR A 706 20.77 -7.76 -4.10
C TYR A 706 21.77 -8.89 -4.37
N LEU A 707 22.90 -8.63 -5.02
CA LEU A 707 23.99 -9.61 -5.17
C LEU A 707 24.51 -10.04 -3.79
N TYR A 708 24.76 -9.07 -2.91
CA TYR A 708 25.19 -9.32 -1.53
C TYR A 708 24.06 -9.94 -0.70
N LEU A 709 22.85 -9.37 -0.74
CA LEU A 709 21.74 -9.83 0.10
C LEU A 709 21.31 -11.26 -0.22
N ARG A 710 21.21 -11.62 -1.51
CA ARG A 710 20.89 -12.99 -1.92
C ARG A 710 21.98 -13.96 -1.50
N MET A 711 23.26 -13.56 -1.57
CA MET A 711 24.37 -14.40 -1.12
C MET A 711 24.34 -14.62 0.40
N VAL A 712 24.04 -13.59 1.19
CA VAL A 712 23.83 -13.74 2.65
C VAL A 712 22.70 -14.71 2.94
N GLN A 713 21.54 -14.53 2.29
CA GLN A 713 20.40 -15.42 2.45
C GLN A 713 20.75 -16.87 2.08
N ASP A 714 21.45 -17.05 0.95
CA ASP A 714 21.88 -18.35 0.44
C ASP A 714 22.85 -19.07 1.38
N ILE A 715 23.79 -18.33 2.01
CA ILE A 715 24.69 -18.88 3.03
C ILE A 715 23.95 -19.23 4.32
N ILE A 716 22.99 -18.41 4.77
CA ILE A 716 22.21 -18.68 5.98
C ILE A 716 21.30 -19.91 5.79
N SER A 717 20.68 -20.04 4.62
CA SER A 717 19.73 -21.12 4.33
C SER A 717 20.42 -22.44 4.00
N ASP A 718 21.43 -22.40 3.13
CA ASP A 718 22.01 -23.59 2.49
C ASP A 718 23.53 -23.70 2.69
N GLY A 719 24.11 -22.89 3.58
CA GLY A 719 25.54 -22.93 3.89
C GLY A 719 25.94 -24.13 4.74
N ASN A 720 27.15 -24.64 4.53
CA ASN A 720 27.70 -25.72 5.33
C ASN A 720 28.09 -25.19 6.71
N SER A 721 27.55 -25.83 7.77
CA SER A 721 27.95 -25.55 9.14
C SER A 721 29.39 -26.01 9.38
N LYS A 722 30.24 -25.10 9.85
CA LYS A 722 31.66 -25.38 10.18
C LYS A 722 31.98 -24.78 11.54
N ASP A 723 32.86 -25.45 12.27
CA ASP A 723 33.57 -24.81 13.38
C ASP A 723 34.66 -23.87 12.82
N ASP A 724 35.06 -22.88 13.61
CA ASP A 724 36.05 -21.88 13.22
C ASP A 724 37.12 -21.67 14.29
N ARG A 725 38.21 -21.00 13.90
CA ARG A 725 39.34 -20.69 14.80
C ARG A 725 38.96 -19.76 15.96
N THR A 726 37.79 -19.14 15.93
CA THR A 726 37.32 -18.17 16.93
C THR A 726 36.35 -18.79 17.94
N GLY A 727 35.93 -20.05 17.74
CA GLY A 727 34.99 -20.76 18.61
C GLY A 727 33.52 -20.33 18.45
N THR A 728 33.20 -19.50 17.47
CA THR A 728 31.83 -19.00 17.22
C THR A 728 31.04 -19.94 16.30
N GLY A 729 31.74 -20.58 15.36
CA GLY A 729 31.14 -21.36 14.29
C GLY A 729 30.54 -20.49 13.18
N THR A 730 30.48 -21.06 11.97
CA THR A 730 30.03 -20.37 10.76
C THR A 730 29.08 -21.23 9.92
N PHE A 731 28.30 -20.57 9.07
CA PHE A 731 27.73 -21.17 7.86
C PHE A 731 28.52 -20.65 6.66
N SER A 732 28.90 -21.52 5.72
CA SER A 732 29.81 -21.14 4.64
C SER A 732 29.48 -21.76 3.29
N LYS A 733 29.87 -21.06 2.22
CA LYS A 733 29.95 -21.57 0.84
C LYS A 733 31.32 -21.25 0.26
N PHE A 734 31.77 -22.10 -0.66
CA PHE A 734 33.09 -21.99 -1.27
C PHE A 734 33.00 -21.62 -2.75
N GLY A 735 33.71 -20.58 -3.18
CA GLY A 735 33.79 -20.17 -4.59
C GLY A 735 32.60 -19.31 -5.04
N CYS A 736 32.34 -18.20 -4.34
CA CYS A 736 31.27 -17.26 -4.68
C CYS A 736 31.80 -16.07 -5.51
N GLN A 737 30.92 -15.36 -6.22
CA GLN A 737 31.29 -14.17 -6.98
C GLN A 737 30.19 -13.11 -6.98
N MET A 738 30.58 -11.83 -6.93
CA MET A 738 29.72 -10.66 -7.17
C MET A 738 30.40 -9.71 -8.17
N ARG A 739 29.62 -8.95 -8.95
CA ARG A 739 30.13 -7.95 -9.89
C ARG A 739 29.32 -6.66 -9.79
N PHE A 740 30.01 -5.55 -9.58
CA PHE A 740 29.43 -4.22 -9.39
C PHE A 740 29.87 -3.27 -10.51
N ASN A 741 28.96 -2.44 -10.99
CA ASN A 741 29.21 -1.45 -12.04
C ASN A 741 29.60 -0.10 -11.42
N LEU A 742 30.80 0.40 -11.72
CA LEU A 742 31.35 1.63 -11.11
C LEU A 742 31.11 2.89 -11.96
N ARG A 743 30.50 2.77 -13.15
CA ARG A 743 30.40 3.87 -14.12
C ARG A 743 29.50 5.02 -13.67
N LYS A 744 28.46 4.72 -12.88
CA LYS A 744 27.40 5.69 -12.49
C LYS A 744 27.18 5.78 -10.98
N THR A 745 27.49 4.73 -10.24
CA THR A 745 27.24 4.59 -8.80
C THR A 745 28.45 3.98 -8.10
N PHE A 746 28.52 4.12 -6.79
CA PHE A 746 29.56 3.55 -5.95
C PHE A 746 28.96 2.50 -5.01
N PRO A 747 29.40 1.23 -5.04
CA PRO A 747 28.75 0.11 -4.33
C PRO A 747 29.02 0.15 -2.83
N LEU A 748 28.41 1.10 -2.13
CA LEU A 748 28.39 1.20 -0.68
C LEU A 748 27.00 0.80 -0.18
N LEU A 749 26.94 -0.33 0.53
CA LEU A 749 25.68 -0.93 0.95
C LEU A 749 24.79 0.07 1.69
N THR A 750 23.48 0.03 1.38
CA THR A 750 22.49 0.94 1.96
C THR A 750 21.59 0.25 2.97
N THR A 751 21.46 -1.08 2.93
CA THR A 751 20.67 -1.86 3.91
C THR A 751 21.26 -1.86 5.32
N LYS A 752 22.51 -1.40 5.48
CA LYS A 752 23.12 -1.02 6.76
C LYS A 752 24.15 0.09 6.52
N LYS A 753 24.33 0.98 7.50
CA LYS A 753 25.39 1.99 7.45
C LYS A 753 26.78 1.34 7.53
N VAL A 754 27.54 1.41 6.43
CA VAL A 754 28.96 1.05 6.34
C VAL A 754 29.84 2.20 6.83
N PHE A 755 30.94 1.89 7.52
CA PHE A 755 31.89 2.87 8.08
C PHE A 755 32.83 3.45 7.00
N TRP A 756 32.30 4.34 6.16
CA TRP A 756 33.01 4.93 5.02
C TRP A 756 34.37 5.54 5.36
N ARG A 757 34.47 6.35 6.41
CA ARG A 757 35.76 6.97 6.80
C ARG A 757 36.81 5.92 7.13
N GLY A 758 36.41 4.82 7.77
CA GLY A 758 37.31 3.68 7.99
C GLY A 758 37.81 3.07 6.68
N VAL A 759 36.92 2.88 5.68
CA VAL A 759 37.29 2.33 4.36
C VAL A 759 38.36 3.19 3.68
N VAL A 760 38.14 4.51 3.66
CA VAL A 760 39.06 5.45 3.00
C VAL A 760 40.42 5.47 3.71
N GLU A 761 40.42 5.63 5.03
CA GLU A 761 41.67 5.76 5.80
C GLU A 761 42.48 4.46 5.82
N GLU A 762 41.82 3.30 5.88
CA GLU A 762 42.51 2.01 5.75
C GLU A 762 43.13 1.83 4.36
N LEU A 763 42.41 2.19 3.29
CA LEU A 763 42.95 2.07 1.95
C LEU A 763 44.15 3.00 1.74
N LEU A 764 44.09 4.24 2.23
CA LEU A 764 45.24 5.17 2.19
C LEU A 764 46.42 4.65 3.02
N TRP A 765 46.15 3.98 4.14
CA TRP A 765 47.17 3.30 4.95
C TRP A 765 47.80 2.10 4.22
N PHE A 766 47.03 1.31 3.47
CA PHE A 766 47.58 0.28 2.60
C PHE A 766 48.43 0.88 1.46
N ILE A 767 47.93 1.95 0.81
CA ILE A 767 48.65 2.64 -0.26
C ILE A 767 49.98 3.16 0.27
N SER A 768 50.05 3.76 1.46
CA SER A 768 51.30 4.30 2.00
C SER A 768 52.34 3.24 2.38
N GLY A 769 51.97 1.95 2.39
CA GLY A 769 52.86 0.86 2.81
C GLY A 769 52.99 0.70 4.32
N SER A 770 52.22 1.45 5.12
CA SER A 770 52.32 1.42 6.58
C SER A 770 51.82 0.09 7.17
N THR A 771 52.43 -0.31 8.28
CA THR A 771 52.11 -1.53 9.05
C THR A 771 51.76 -1.25 10.50
N SER A 772 51.75 0.03 10.89
CA SER A 772 51.39 0.46 12.23
C SER A 772 49.89 0.75 12.35
N ALA A 773 49.19 -0.01 13.20
CA ALA A 773 47.80 0.27 13.55
C ALA A 773 47.64 1.64 14.25
N LYS A 774 48.71 2.17 14.86
CA LYS A 774 48.70 3.46 15.57
C LYS A 774 48.35 4.64 14.64
N VAL A 775 48.77 4.58 13.37
CA VAL A 775 48.43 5.59 12.36
C VAL A 775 46.91 5.69 12.15
N LEU A 776 46.21 4.55 12.22
CA LEU A 776 44.75 4.51 12.14
C LEU A 776 44.11 4.96 13.46
N GLN A 777 44.65 4.55 14.60
CA GLN A 777 44.18 4.94 15.93
C GLN A 777 44.25 6.46 16.16
N GLU A 778 45.33 7.12 15.72
CA GLU A 778 45.51 8.58 15.79
C GLU A 778 44.40 9.32 15.03
N LYS A 779 43.82 8.68 14.00
CA LYS A 779 42.69 9.21 13.23
C LYS A 779 41.32 8.79 13.79
N GLY A 780 41.29 8.03 14.88
CA GLY A 780 40.09 7.48 15.51
C GLY A 780 39.51 6.27 14.78
N ILE A 781 40.35 5.50 14.07
CA ILE A 781 39.96 4.31 13.32
C ILE A 781 40.51 3.06 14.04
N HIS A 782 39.60 2.25 14.60
CA HIS A 782 39.92 1.18 15.55
C HIS A 782 39.73 -0.25 14.99
N ILE A 783 39.68 -0.39 13.66
CA ILE A 783 39.34 -1.67 13.01
C ILE A 783 40.41 -2.76 13.17
N TRP A 784 41.66 -2.37 13.45
CA TRP A 784 42.80 -3.29 13.65
C TRP A 784 43.18 -3.51 15.11
N ASP A 785 42.57 -2.80 16.07
CA ASP A 785 42.96 -2.81 17.48
C ASP A 785 42.96 -4.22 18.08
N GLY A 786 41.94 -5.02 17.78
CA GLY A 786 41.83 -6.39 18.26
C GLY A 786 42.96 -7.31 17.76
N ASN A 787 43.48 -7.08 16.55
CA ASN A 787 44.57 -7.85 15.95
C ASN A 787 45.96 -7.27 16.25
N ALA A 788 46.02 -6.05 16.78
CA ALA A 788 47.25 -5.35 17.10
C ALA A 788 47.57 -5.32 18.60
N SER A 789 46.64 -5.80 19.44
CA SER A 789 46.77 -5.81 20.90
C SER A 789 47.90 -6.73 21.36
N ARG A 790 48.49 -6.39 22.51
CA ARG A 790 49.54 -7.20 23.12
C ARG A 790 49.12 -8.66 23.32
N ASP A 791 47.93 -8.87 23.88
CA ASP A 791 47.37 -10.20 24.15
C ASP A 791 47.22 -11.04 22.88
N TYR A 792 46.75 -10.44 21.77
CA TYR A 792 46.57 -11.16 20.52
C TYR A 792 47.91 -11.52 19.88
N LEU A 793 48.85 -10.58 19.82
CA LEU A 793 50.18 -10.79 19.26
C LEU A 793 50.94 -11.89 20.02
N ASP A 794 50.87 -11.89 21.36
CA ASP A 794 51.43 -12.96 22.19
C ASP A 794 50.74 -14.30 21.92
N GLY A 795 49.41 -14.30 21.82
CA GLY A 795 48.61 -15.49 21.53
C GLY A 795 48.94 -16.19 20.21
N ILE A 796 49.50 -15.46 19.24
CA ILE A 796 49.96 -16.01 17.94
C ILE A 796 51.49 -16.14 17.84
N GLY A 797 52.22 -15.93 18.94
CA GLY A 797 53.67 -16.16 19.03
C GLY A 797 54.55 -15.00 18.53
N LEU A 798 54.02 -13.79 18.41
CA LEU A 798 54.74 -12.58 18.01
C LEU A 798 55.11 -11.72 19.24
N THR A 799 55.77 -12.33 20.22
CA THR A 799 56.08 -11.71 21.53
C THR A 799 56.97 -10.47 21.42
N ASP A 800 57.90 -10.48 20.47
CA ASP A 800 58.90 -9.43 20.29
C ASP A 800 58.36 -8.21 19.50
N ARG A 801 57.14 -8.29 18.95
CA ARG A 801 56.52 -7.16 18.23
C ARG A 801 55.98 -6.11 19.17
N GLU A 802 56.19 -4.83 18.88
CA GLU A 802 55.53 -3.74 19.61
C GLU A 802 54.00 -3.82 19.43
N GLU A 803 53.23 -3.48 20.47
CA GLU A 803 51.78 -3.31 20.35
C GLU A 803 51.47 -2.27 19.26
N GLY A 804 50.58 -2.62 18.33
CA GLY A 804 50.31 -1.83 17.13
C GLY A 804 51.05 -2.27 15.86
N ASP A 805 52.13 -3.08 15.97
CA ASP A 805 52.89 -3.58 14.81
C ASP A 805 52.20 -4.83 14.23
N LEU A 806 51.59 -4.69 13.06
CA LEU A 806 50.89 -5.79 12.38
C LEU A 806 51.80 -6.71 11.57
N GLY A 807 53.10 -6.38 11.46
CA GLY A 807 54.05 -7.05 10.60
C GLY A 807 53.89 -6.70 9.12
N PRO A 808 54.54 -7.45 8.21
CA PRO A 808 54.57 -7.16 6.78
C PRO A 808 53.25 -7.52 6.08
N VAL A 809 52.15 -6.90 6.50
CA VAL A 809 50.79 -7.13 5.99
C VAL A 809 50.54 -6.35 4.69
N TYR A 810 49.31 -6.46 4.15
CA TYR A 810 48.78 -5.78 2.95
C TYR A 810 49.65 -4.69 2.32
N GLY A 811 49.64 -3.46 2.86
CA GLY A 811 50.32 -2.31 2.27
C GLY A 811 51.82 -2.50 2.12
N PHE A 812 52.47 -3.12 3.11
CA PHE A 812 53.88 -3.47 3.01
C PHE A 812 54.13 -4.38 1.81
N GLN A 813 53.30 -5.40 1.60
CA GLN A 813 53.43 -6.27 0.44
C GLN A 813 53.14 -5.51 -0.86
N TRP A 814 52.27 -4.50 -0.86
CA TRP A 814 51.98 -3.70 -2.06
C TRP A 814 53.15 -2.81 -2.48
N ARG A 815 53.85 -2.21 -1.52
CA ARG A 815 54.93 -1.23 -1.78
C ARG A 815 56.34 -1.82 -1.70
N HIS A 816 56.50 -2.92 -0.95
CA HIS A 816 57.80 -3.49 -0.56
C HIS A 816 57.81 -5.02 -0.65
N PHE A 817 57.16 -5.61 -1.68
CA PHE A 817 57.05 -7.07 -1.80
C PHE A 817 58.42 -7.75 -1.78
N GLY A 818 58.62 -8.69 -0.86
CA GLY A 818 59.88 -9.42 -0.69
C GLY A 818 60.99 -8.68 0.06
N ALA A 819 60.75 -7.46 0.56
CA ALA A 819 61.66 -6.79 1.48
C ALA A 819 61.69 -7.52 2.84
N ARG A 820 62.86 -7.50 3.51
CA ARG A 820 62.99 -8.10 4.85
C ARG A 820 62.37 -7.16 5.88
N TYR A 821 61.26 -7.57 6.48
CA TYR A 821 60.64 -6.82 7.57
C TYR A 821 61.50 -6.82 8.84
N THR A 822 61.59 -5.67 9.50
CA THR A 822 62.15 -5.52 10.85
C THR A 822 61.04 -5.12 11.83
N ASP A 823 60.54 -3.89 11.73
CA ASP A 823 59.50 -3.31 12.57
C ASP A 823 58.69 -2.25 11.80
N MET A 824 57.65 -1.71 12.43
CA MET A 824 56.76 -0.71 11.83
C MET A 824 57.34 0.71 11.72
N HIS A 825 58.54 0.98 12.29
CA HIS A 825 59.18 2.29 12.31
C HIS A 825 60.27 2.44 11.25
N ALA A 826 60.76 1.33 10.71
CA ALA A 826 61.81 1.31 9.70
C ALA A 826 61.38 1.95 8.37
N ASP A 827 62.33 2.59 7.69
CA ASP A 827 62.14 3.11 6.34
C ASP A 827 62.42 2.02 5.30
N TYR A 828 61.36 1.60 4.60
CA TYR A 828 61.43 0.59 3.55
C TYR A 828 61.50 1.19 2.14
N SER A 829 61.67 2.50 2.00
CA SER A 829 61.77 3.18 0.71
C SER A 829 62.84 2.55 -0.19
N GLY A 830 62.43 2.16 -1.41
CA GLY A 830 63.32 1.49 -2.38
C GLY A 830 63.67 0.04 -2.06
N GLN A 831 63.14 -0.54 -0.98
CA GLN A 831 63.31 -1.96 -0.66
C GLN A 831 62.16 -2.81 -1.22
N GLY A 832 62.48 -4.02 -1.66
CA GLY A 832 61.50 -4.94 -2.26
C GLY A 832 61.02 -4.49 -3.64
N PHE A 833 59.84 -4.95 -4.04
CA PHE A 833 59.19 -4.58 -5.29
C PHE A 833 57.89 -3.80 -5.04
N ASP A 834 57.80 -2.57 -5.57
CA ASP A 834 56.61 -1.73 -5.49
C ASP A 834 55.61 -2.13 -6.59
N GLN A 835 54.72 -3.06 -6.22
CA GLN A 835 53.70 -3.59 -7.12
C GLN A 835 52.67 -2.52 -7.50
N LEU A 836 52.36 -1.58 -6.59
CA LEU A 836 51.34 -0.56 -6.86
C LEU A 836 51.81 0.42 -7.96
N LEU A 837 53.07 0.85 -7.90
CA LEU A 837 53.63 1.71 -8.95
C LEU A 837 53.79 0.96 -10.28
N ASP A 838 54.19 -0.32 -10.27
CA ASP A 838 54.24 -1.16 -11.47
C ASP A 838 52.85 -1.34 -12.11
N VAL A 839 51.80 -1.52 -11.29
CA VAL A 839 50.41 -1.56 -11.78
C VAL A 839 50.03 -0.24 -12.45
N ILE A 840 50.34 0.91 -11.84
CA ILE A 840 50.04 2.23 -12.41
C ILE A 840 50.81 2.44 -13.73
N ASP A 841 52.09 2.07 -13.76
CA ASP A 841 52.92 2.17 -14.95
C ASP A 841 52.34 1.33 -16.10
N LYS A 842 52.01 0.05 -15.85
CA LYS A 842 51.39 -0.82 -16.84
C LYS A 842 50.04 -0.30 -17.33
N ILE A 843 49.17 0.20 -16.46
CA ILE A 843 47.89 0.78 -16.88
C ILE A 843 48.11 1.96 -17.85
N LYS A 844 49.10 2.81 -17.58
CA LYS A 844 49.39 4.00 -18.41
C LYS A 844 50.11 3.65 -19.72
N ASN A 845 51.09 2.75 -19.65
CA ASN A 845 52.09 2.56 -20.69
C ASN A 845 51.97 1.22 -21.42
N ASN A 846 51.31 0.22 -20.84
CA ASN A 846 51.07 -1.09 -21.44
C ASN A 846 49.68 -1.67 -21.06
N PRO A 847 48.58 -0.97 -21.38
CA PRO A 847 47.23 -1.29 -20.86
C PRO A 847 46.70 -2.67 -21.28
N ASP A 848 47.18 -3.23 -22.39
CA ASP A 848 46.81 -4.57 -22.87
C ASP A 848 47.55 -5.71 -22.14
N ASP A 849 48.45 -5.37 -21.20
CA ASP A 849 49.16 -6.37 -20.40
C ASP A 849 48.17 -7.19 -19.57
N ARG A 850 48.36 -8.51 -19.57
CA ARG A 850 47.53 -9.47 -18.81
C ARG A 850 48.08 -9.75 -17.41
N ARG A 851 49.15 -9.07 -17.01
CA ARG A 851 49.89 -9.22 -15.74
C ARG A 851 49.87 -7.95 -14.91
N ILE A 852 48.81 -7.16 -15.03
CA ILE A 852 48.52 -6.02 -14.15
C ILE A 852 47.93 -6.59 -12.85
N ILE A 853 48.79 -7.03 -11.94
CA ILE A 853 48.44 -7.82 -10.76
C ILE A 853 49.06 -7.18 -9.52
N LEU A 854 48.30 -7.17 -8.42
CA LEU A 854 48.72 -6.72 -7.10
C LEU A 854 48.48 -7.84 -6.10
N SER A 855 49.52 -8.34 -5.41
CA SER A 855 49.41 -9.45 -4.46
C SER A 855 49.86 -9.05 -3.05
N ALA A 856 49.07 -9.40 -2.04
CA ALA A 856 49.47 -9.37 -0.64
C ALA A 856 49.93 -10.75 -0.14
N TRP A 857 49.77 -11.82 -0.93
CA TRP A 857 50.08 -13.18 -0.49
C TRP A 857 51.57 -13.51 -0.69
N ASN A 858 52.34 -13.39 0.37
CA ASN A 858 53.75 -13.81 0.41
C ASN A 858 53.94 -14.97 1.39
N PRO A 859 54.06 -16.24 0.91
CA PRO A 859 54.24 -17.41 1.76
C PRO A 859 55.40 -17.32 2.76
N SER A 860 56.47 -16.63 2.41
CA SER A 860 57.67 -16.47 3.26
C SER A 860 57.39 -15.61 4.50
N ASP A 861 56.47 -14.65 4.38
CA ASP A 861 56.18 -13.66 5.41
C ASP A 861 54.93 -13.98 6.23
N LEU A 862 54.13 -15.01 5.85
CA LEU A 862 52.85 -15.30 6.51
C LEU A 862 52.95 -15.49 8.03
N LYS A 863 54.06 -16.08 8.51
CA LYS A 863 54.29 -16.29 9.95
C LYS A 863 54.70 -15.01 10.68
N LEU A 864 55.07 -13.98 9.94
CA LEU A 864 55.43 -12.66 10.48
C LEU A 864 54.19 -11.77 10.62
N MET A 865 53.11 -12.04 9.89
CA MET A 865 51.92 -11.19 9.86
C MET A 865 51.03 -11.45 11.07
N ALA A 866 50.51 -10.39 11.69
CA ALA A 866 49.51 -10.50 12.74
C ALA A 866 48.23 -11.19 12.24
N LEU A 867 47.86 -10.95 10.98
CA LEU A 867 46.79 -11.68 10.31
C LEU A 867 47.16 -11.90 8.83
N PRO A 868 47.14 -13.15 8.33
CA PRO A 868 47.34 -13.42 6.92
C PRO A 868 46.32 -12.67 6.03
N PRO A 869 46.71 -12.11 4.88
CA PRO A 869 45.83 -11.30 4.05
C PRO A 869 44.54 -12.00 3.64
N CYS A 870 43.39 -11.37 3.92
CA CYS A 870 42.08 -11.89 3.52
C CYS A 870 41.82 -11.64 2.02
N HIS A 871 41.86 -10.37 1.59
CA HIS A 871 41.91 -9.99 0.18
C HIS A 871 43.35 -10.08 -0.32
N MET A 872 43.66 -11.20 -0.95
CA MET A 872 45.05 -11.65 -1.10
C MET A 872 45.69 -11.24 -2.43
N PHE A 873 44.92 -11.04 -3.49
CA PHE A 873 45.41 -10.41 -4.72
C PHE A 873 44.26 -9.79 -5.54
N ALA A 874 44.61 -8.85 -6.41
CA ALA A 874 43.73 -8.26 -7.39
C ALA A 874 44.39 -8.20 -8.78
N GLN A 875 43.58 -8.32 -9.82
CA GLN A 875 43.98 -8.17 -11.21
C GLN A 875 43.19 -7.01 -11.83
N PHE A 876 43.88 -6.19 -12.61
CA PHE A 876 43.29 -5.08 -13.35
C PHE A 876 43.19 -5.38 -14.84
N TYR A 877 42.22 -4.75 -15.50
CA TYR A 877 41.95 -4.93 -16.92
C TYR A 877 41.54 -3.60 -17.54
N VAL A 878 42.23 -3.18 -18.60
CA VAL A 878 41.91 -1.96 -19.34
C VAL A 878 41.24 -2.34 -20.66
N ALA A 879 40.08 -1.76 -20.93
CA ALA A 879 39.41 -1.89 -22.23
C ALA A 879 38.48 -0.70 -22.47
N ASN A 880 38.38 -0.24 -23.72
CA ASN A 880 37.46 0.83 -24.13
C ASN A 880 37.58 2.13 -23.32
N GLY A 881 38.79 2.47 -22.85
CA GLY A 881 39.05 3.63 -21.99
C GLY A 881 38.61 3.44 -20.53
N GLU A 882 38.30 2.22 -20.12
CA GLU A 882 37.84 1.88 -18.77
C GLU A 882 38.82 0.97 -18.03
N LEU A 883 38.89 1.11 -16.71
CA LEU A 883 39.64 0.24 -15.81
C LEU A 883 38.71 -0.60 -14.95
N SER A 884 38.80 -1.93 -15.07
CA SER A 884 38.11 -2.89 -14.22
C SER A 884 39.08 -3.58 -13.26
N CYS A 885 38.55 -4.08 -12.14
CA CYS A 885 39.31 -4.80 -11.12
C CYS A 885 38.59 -6.10 -10.75
N GLN A 886 39.33 -7.20 -10.68
CA GLN A 886 38.90 -8.44 -10.07
C GLN A 886 39.75 -8.73 -8.84
N MET A 887 39.12 -8.83 -7.67
CA MET A 887 39.79 -9.14 -6.40
C MET A 887 39.40 -10.53 -5.91
N TYR A 888 40.39 -11.31 -5.48
CA TYR A 888 40.18 -12.60 -4.83
C TYR A 888 40.40 -12.50 -3.31
N GLN A 889 39.35 -12.85 -2.56
CA GLN A 889 39.35 -12.88 -1.10
C GLN A 889 39.22 -14.31 -0.60
N ARG A 890 40.27 -14.84 0.04
CA ARG A 890 40.29 -16.24 0.51
C ARG A 890 39.27 -16.56 1.59
N SER A 891 38.90 -15.57 2.39
CA SER A 891 38.03 -15.71 3.56
C SER A 891 37.23 -14.42 3.73
N ALA A 892 35.91 -14.55 3.69
CA ALA A 892 34.99 -13.44 3.55
C ALA A 892 33.88 -13.50 4.62
N ASP A 893 34.06 -12.72 5.67
CA ASP A 893 33.00 -12.45 6.64
C ASP A 893 31.93 -11.59 5.97
N MET A 894 30.79 -12.21 5.67
CA MET A 894 29.67 -11.54 5.02
C MET A 894 29.00 -10.49 5.92
N GLY A 895 29.09 -10.62 7.25
CA GLY A 895 28.49 -9.71 8.22
C GLY A 895 29.23 -8.38 8.33
N LEU A 896 30.56 -8.42 8.45
CA LEU A 896 31.39 -7.24 8.69
C LEU A 896 32.33 -6.92 7.53
N GLY A 897 33.17 -7.90 7.13
CA GLY A 897 34.29 -7.68 6.21
C GLY A 897 33.87 -7.37 4.77
N VAL A 898 33.01 -8.20 4.18
CA VAL A 898 32.64 -8.08 2.75
C VAL A 898 32.08 -6.71 2.37
N PRO A 899 31.12 -6.10 3.11
CA PRO A 899 30.68 -4.73 2.84
C PRO A 899 31.82 -3.71 2.79
N PHE A 900 32.82 -3.86 3.68
CA PHE A 900 33.99 -3.00 3.75
C PHE A 900 34.93 -3.25 2.55
N ASN A 901 35.15 -4.51 2.19
CA ASN A 901 36.03 -4.91 1.10
C ASN A 901 35.48 -4.55 -0.29
N ILE A 902 34.15 -4.61 -0.47
CA ILE A 902 33.48 -4.13 -1.69
C ILE A 902 33.80 -2.65 -1.89
N ALA A 903 33.58 -1.83 -0.87
CA ALA A 903 33.84 -0.40 -0.94
C ALA A 903 35.33 -0.08 -1.12
N SER A 904 36.22 -0.79 -0.42
CA SER A 904 37.68 -0.56 -0.49
C SER A 904 38.25 -0.81 -1.89
N TYR A 905 37.98 -1.96 -2.51
CA TYR A 905 38.52 -2.24 -3.85
C TYR A 905 37.77 -1.53 -4.97
N ALA A 906 36.48 -1.20 -4.80
CA ALA A 906 35.80 -0.27 -5.69
C ALA A 906 36.48 1.12 -5.66
N LEU A 907 36.82 1.62 -4.46
CA LEU A 907 37.52 2.89 -4.29
C LEU A 907 38.93 2.85 -4.91
N LEU A 908 39.71 1.79 -4.65
CA LEU A 908 41.02 1.61 -5.27
C LEU A 908 40.94 1.64 -6.80
N THR A 909 39.94 0.96 -7.37
CA THR A 909 39.71 0.94 -8.82
C THR A 909 39.40 2.34 -9.34
N CYS A 910 38.54 3.09 -8.65
CA CYS A 910 38.23 4.48 -9.01
C CYS A 910 39.45 5.40 -8.89
N MET A 911 40.29 5.25 -7.86
CA MET A 911 41.52 6.01 -7.67
C MET A 911 42.53 5.73 -8.78
N LEU A 912 42.77 4.45 -9.11
CA LEU A 912 43.68 4.04 -10.18
C LEU A 912 43.20 4.51 -11.55
N ALA A 913 41.89 4.38 -11.84
CA ALA A 913 41.30 4.90 -13.06
C ALA A 913 41.54 6.42 -13.16
N HIS A 914 41.28 7.16 -12.07
CA HIS A 914 41.47 8.61 -12.01
C HIS A 914 42.92 9.03 -12.32
N VAL A 915 43.91 8.47 -11.62
CA VAL A 915 45.33 8.85 -11.81
C VAL A 915 45.93 8.37 -13.13
N CYS A 916 45.25 7.44 -13.81
CA CYS A 916 45.62 6.94 -15.13
C CYS A 916 44.81 7.57 -16.27
N GLY A 917 43.88 8.49 -15.99
CA GLY A 917 43.07 9.15 -17.02
C GLY A 917 42.02 8.25 -17.67
N LEU A 918 41.56 7.21 -16.97
CA LEU A 918 40.55 6.25 -17.40
C LEU A 918 39.23 6.46 -16.65
N VAL A 919 38.15 5.86 -17.16
CA VAL A 919 36.86 5.77 -16.49
C VAL A 919 36.78 4.48 -15.65
N PRO A 920 36.20 4.49 -14.43
CA PRO A 920 35.98 3.25 -13.69
C PRO A 920 35.02 2.30 -14.46
N GLY A 921 35.43 1.05 -14.63
CA GLY A 921 34.65 -0.02 -15.27
C GLY A 921 33.88 -0.84 -14.23
N ASP A 922 34.32 -2.07 -14.00
CA ASP A 922 33.67 -3.02 -13.09
C ASP A 922 34.55 -3.38 -11.90
N PHE A 923 33.92 -3.66 -10.77
CA PHE A 923 34.55 -4.36 -9.66
C PHE A 923 33.96 -5.77 -9.54
N VAL A 924 34.80 -6.80 -9.69
CA VAL A 924 34.45 -8.22 -9.53
C VAL A 924 35.06 -8.73 -8.24
N HIS A 925 34.21 -9.20 -7.32
CA HIS A 925 34.62 -9.74 -6.02
C HIS A 925 34.48 -11.25 -6.04
N VAL A 926 35.61 -11.95 -6.06
CA VAL A 926 35.68 -13.42 -6.01
C VAL A 926 35.98 -13.85 -4.59
N LEU A 927 35.16 -14.72 -4.03
CA LEU A 927 35.24 -15.17 -2.65
C LEU A 927 35.61 -16.66 -2.60
N GLY A 928 36.64 -16.99 -1.83
CA GLY A 928 36.97 -18.35 -1.41
C GLY A 928 35.95 -18.85 -0.41
N ASP A 929 36.28 -18.85 0.89
CA ASP A 929 35.37 -19.20 1.98
C ASP A 929 34.48 -17.99 2.36
N ALA A 930 33.30 -17.89 1.73
CA ALA A 930 32.28 -16.89 2.06
C ALA A 930 31.40 -17.41 3.20
N HIS A 931 31.40 -16.71 4.33
CA HIS A 931 30.78 -17.22 5.55
C HIS A 931 30.03 -16.18 6.37
N VAL A 932 29.03 -16.66 7.10
CA VAL A 932 28.28 -15.93 8.11
C VAL A 932 28.58 -16.55 9.46
N TYR A 933 29.08 -15.76 10.41
CA TYR A 933 29.22 -16.20 11.80
C TYR A 933 27.85 -16.46 12.42
N ARG A 934 27.74 -17.49 13.26
CA ARG A 934 26.46 -17.87 13.89
C ARG A 934 25.83 -16.74 14.70
N ASN A 935 26.66 -15.93 15.38
CA ASN A 935 26.21 -14.77 16.14
C ASN A 935 25.76 -13.57 15.26
N HIS A 936 26.01 -13.60 13.94
CA HIS A 936 25.55 -12.59 12.98
C HIS A 936 24.26 -12.97 12.25
N VAL A 937 23.79 -14.22 12.36
CA VAL A 937 22.59 -14.70 11.64
C VAL A 937 21.38 -13.81 11.92
N ARG A 938 21.07 -13.53 13.19
CA ARG A 938 19.93 -12.68 13.57
C ARG A 938 20.09 -11.23 13.07
N PRO A 939 21.21 -10.52 13.33
CA PRO A 939 21.46 -9.21 12.73
C PRO A 939 21.35 -9.16 11.19
N LEU A 940 21.78 -10.22 10.51
CA LEU A 940 21.68 -10.32 9.04
C LEU A 940 20.26 -10.63 8.57
N GLN A 941 19.49 -11.42 9.31
CA GLN A 941 18.05 -11.59 9.05
C GLN A 941 17.32 -10.25 9.18
N ASP A 942 17.67 -9.43 10.17
CA ASP A 942 17.14 -8.06 10.31
C ASP A 942 17.58 -7.17 9.12
N GLN A 943 18.82 -7.32 8.63
CA GLN A 943 19.30 -6.63 7.42
C GLN A 943 18.49 -7.04 6.18
N LEU A 944 18.17 -8.33 6.02
CA LEU A 944 17.44 -8.87 4.87
C LEU A 944 15.99 -8.37 4.77
N GLN A 945 15.40 -7.88 5.86
CA GLN A 945 14.07 -7.25 5.84
C GLN A 945 14.11 -5.78 5.35
N LYS A 946 15.30 -5.18 5.23
CA LYS A 946 15.46 -3.79 4.79
C LYS A 946 15.57 -3.71 3.27
N LEU A 947 14.73 -2.90 2.64
CA LEU A 947 14.82 -2.66 1.20
C LEU A 947 16.08 -1.83 0.87
N PRO A 948 16.84 -2.18 -0.18
CA PRO A 948 17.90 -1.33 -0.70
C PRO A 948 17.38 0.06 -1.09
N LYS A 949 18.28 1.03 -0.99
CA LYS A 949 18.14 2.38 -1.52
C LYS A 949 19.21 2.59 -2.60
N PRO A 950 19.07 3.59 -3.49
CA PRO A 950 20.10 3.93 -4.45
C PRO A 950 21.49 3.99 -3.84
N PHE A 951 22.47 3.36 -4.50
CA PHE A 951 23.87 3.52 -4.15
C PHE A 951 24.31 4.98 -4.28
N PRO A 952 25.23 5.45 -3.43
CA PRO A 952 25.76 6.80 -3.54
C PRO A 952 26.60 6.99 -4.80
N ILE A 953 26.86 8.25 -5.14
CA ILE A 953 27.81 8.63 -6.20
C ILE A 953 29.12 9.07 -5.54
N LEU A 954 30.23 8.48 -5.96
CA LEU A 954 31.57 8.90 -5.52
C LEU A 954 32.06 10.08 -6.38
N LYS A 955 32.44 11.18 -5.74
CA LYS A 955 33.24 12.25 -6.35
C LYS A 955 34.65 12.22 -5.77
N ILE A 956 35.63 12.25 -6.68
CA ILE A 956 37.06 12.34 -6.37
C ILE A 956 37.53 13.75 -6.72
N ASN A 957 38.39 14.34 -5.89
CA ASN A 957 39.04 15.61 -6.17
C ASN A 957 39.80 15.55 -7.52
N PRO A 958 39.42 16.35 -8.54
CA PRO A 958 39.99 16.24 -9.87
C PRO A 958 41.47 16.64 -9.96
N GLU A 959 41.99 17.39 -8.98
CA GLU A 959 43.37 17.89 -8.97
C GLU A 959 44.40 16.82 -8.57
N LYS A 960 43.96 15.69 -8.00
CA LYS A 960 44.85 14.67 -7.46
C LYS A 960 45.32 13.69 -8.53
N LYS A 961 46.52 13.92 -9.06
CA LYS A 961 47.11 13.09 -10.16
C LYS A 961 48.07 11.99 -9.71
N ASN A 962 48.41 11.94 -8.42
CA ASN A 962 49.31 10.95 -7.85
C ASN A 962 48.57 10.12 -6.77
N ILE A 963 48.71 8.80 -6.83
CA ILE A 963 48.08 7.86 -5.89
C ILE A 963 48.47 8.14 -4.43
N ASP A 964 49.70 8.60 -4.19
CA ASP A 964 50.23 8.90 -2.86
C ASP A 964 49.78 10.26 -2.32
N SER A 965 49.13 11.08 -3.16
CA SER A 965 48.73 12.45 -2.78
C SER A 965 47.31 12.56 -2.21
N PHE A 966 46.54 11.47 -2.24
CA PHE A 966 45.16 11.45 -1.76
C PHE A 966 45.09 11.54 -0.24
N VAL A 967 44.13 12.32 0.25
CA VAL A 967 43.70 12.36 1.64
C VAL A 967 42.20 12.08 1.74
N ALA A 968 41.68 11.82 2.95
CA ALA A 968 40.28 11.44 3.12
C ALA A 968 39.28 12.48 2.58
N ASP A 969 39.61 13.78 2.69
CA ASP A 969 38.76 14.89 2.22
C ASP A 969 38.67 14.97 0.69
N ASP A 970 39.51 14.25 -0.05
CA ASP A 970 39.45 14.20 -1.51
C ASP A 970 38.28 13.34 -2.04
N PHE A 971 37.55 12.65 -1.15
CA PHE A 971 36.46 11.74 -1.49
C PHE A 971 35.13 12.19 -0.89
N THR A 972 34.18 12.53 -1.75
CA THR A 972 32.82 12.92 -1.34
C THR A 972 31.81 11.91 -1.84
N LEU A 973 30.97 11.38 -0.93
CA LEU A 973 29.80 10.58 -1.29
C LEU A 973 28.57 11.47 -1.41
N ILE A 974 27.93 11.44 -2.57
CA ILE A 974 26.66 12.13 -2.80
C ILE A 974 25.53 11.13 -2.69
N GLY A 975 24.53 11.44 -1.87
CA GLY A 975 23.32 10.62 -1.80
C GLY A 975 23.44 9.36 -0.96
N TYR A 976 24.38 9.29 -0.03
CA TYR A 976 24.50 8.13 0.85
C TYR A 976 23.50 8.21 2.01
N ASP A 977 22.32 7.61 1.82
CA ASP A 977 21.24 7.55 2.82
C ASP A 977 20.98 6.11 3.31
N PRO A 978 21.94 5.44 3.99
CA PRO A 978 21.73 4.06 4.41
C PRO A 978 20.69 3.94 5.53
N HIS A 979 20.15 2.75 5.70
CA HIS A 979 19.48 2.34 6.94
C HIS A 979 20.44 2.43 8.14
N GLN A 980 19.88 2.47 9.34
CA GLN A 980 20.66 2.56 10.57
C GLN A 980 21.70 1.42 10.69
N LYS A 981 22.79 1.72 11.40
CA LYS A 981 23.85 0.77 11.74
C LYS A 981 23.23 -0.47 12.40
N ILE A 982 23.73 -1.64 12.04
CA ILE A 982 23.41 -2.91 12.69
C ILE A 982 24.66 -3.34 13.44
N GLU A 983 24.55 -3.49 14.76
CA GLU A 983 25.68 -3.92 15.58
C GLU A 983 25.97 -5.41 15.36
N MET A 984 27.21 -5.71 15.01
CA MET A 984 27.74 -7.07 14.85
C MET A 984 29.11 -7.10 15.52
N LYS A 985 29.29 -8.01 16.48
CA LYS A 985 30.57 -8.17 17.18
C LYS A 985 31.56 -8.89 16.27
N MET A 986 32.78 -8.36 16.15
CA MET A 986 33.86 -9.05 15.46
C MET A 986 34.22 -10.34 16.23
N ALA A 987 34.44 -11.44 15.52
CA ALA A 987 34.88 -12.69 16.13
C ALA A 987 36.39 -12.63 16.39
N VAL A 988 36.78 -12.54 17.67
CA VAL A 988 38.19 -12.58 18.12
C VAL A 988 38.37 -13.84 18.97
N TYR A 989 39.61 -14.33 19.06
CA TYR A 989 39.94 -15.50 19.88
C TYR A 989 39.76 -15.16 21.38
N GLU A 990 38.83 -15.81 22.07
CA GLU A 990 38.73 -15.77 23.53
C GLU A 990 39.51 -16.96 24.12
N ASN A 991 40.57 -16.66 24.88
CA ASN A 991 41.38 -17.68 25.56
C ASN A 991 40.57 -18.25 26.76
N PRO A 992 40.30 -19.56 26.88
CA PRO A 992 39.44 -20.11 27.94
C PRO A 992 40.01 -20.06 29.37
N LEU A 993 41.16 -19.41 29.60
CA LEU A 993 41.96 -19.58 30.81
C LEU A 993 42.51 -18.25 31.38
N VAL A 994 41.64 -17.28 31.70
CA VAL A 994 41.99 -16.25 32.71
C VAL A 994 40.73 -15.86 33.50
N PRO A 995 40.64 -16.17 34.82
CA PRO A 995 39.62 -15.59 35.67
C PRO A 995 40.04 -14.16 36.07
N HIS A 996 39.22 -13.16 35.73
CA HIS A 996 39.42 -11.80 36.21
C HIS A 996 39.24 -11.72 37.73
N THR A 997 40.34 -11.53 38.45
CA THR A 997 40.37 -11.11 39.85
C THR A 997 40.88 -9.67 39.94
N GLY A 998 40.12 -8.75 40.55
CA GLY A 998 40.68 -7.49 41.08
C GLY A 998 39.89 -6.19 40.91
N ILE A 999 38.78 -6.07 41.66
CA ILE A 999 38.36 -4.95 42.53
C ILE A 999 38.74 -3.50 42.12
N GLY A 1000 37.70 -2.66 41.94
CA GLY A 1000 37.81 -1.21 42.14
C GLY A 1000 36.57 -0.38 41.78
N GLY A 1001 35.71 -0.07 42.76
CA GLY A 1001 34.97 1.20 42.77
C GLY A 1001 33.47 1.21 42.40
N SER A 1002 32.64 0.87 43.40
CA SER A 1002 31.20 1.13 43.50
C SER A 1002 30.76 2.58 43.15
N LYS A 1003 29.62 2.74 42.45
CA LYS A 1003 28.41 3.39 43.01
C LYS A 1003 27.13 3.18 42.17
N ASN A 1004 26.22 2.41 42.78
CA ASN A 1004 24.75 2.52 42.77
C ASN A 1004 23.98 2.67 41.45
N THR A 1005 23.17 1.66 41.11
CA THR A 1005 21.73 1.68 41.45
C THR A 1005 21.07 0.30 41.34
N LYS A 1006 20.26 0.04 42.36
CA LYS A 1006 19.48 -1.14 42.77
C LYS A 1006 18.75 -1.94 41.68
N SER A 1007 19.07 -3.23 41.64
CA SER A 1007 18.21 -4.43 41.72
C SER A 1007 16.68 -4.30 41.57
N GLN A 1008 16.12 -5.12 40.69
CA GLN A 1008 15.00 -6.01 41.03
C GLN A 1008 15.15 -7.34 40.27
N ASP A 1009 15.23 -8.43 41.05
CA ASP A 1009 15.31 -9.82 40.62
C ASP A 1009 13.98 -10.31 40.04
N PHE A 1010 14.06 -11.17 39.02
CA PHE A 1010 13.03 -12.16 38.74
C PHE A 1010 13.65 -13.56 38.76
N THR A 1011 13.20 -14.34 39.73
CA THR A 1011 13.47 -15.75 39.97
C THR A 1011 12.79 -16.62 38.91
N TYR A 1012 13.55 -17.56 38.33
CA TYR A 1012 13.00 -18.72 37.63
C TYR A 1012 12.73 -19.84 38.64
N GLY A 1013 11.46 -20.14 38.87
CA GLY A 1013 11.00 -21.37 39.51
C GLY A 1013 10.52 -22.35 38.44
N GLY A 1014 11.12 -23.54 38.40
CA GLY A 1014 10.80 -24.57 37.43
C GLY A 1014 9.45 -25.26 37.65
N GLY A 1015 8.97 -25.93 36.61
CA GLY A 1015 7.85 -26.85 36.73
C GLY A 1015 7.35 -27.41 35.40
N ILE A 1016 7.51 -28.73 35.28
CA ILE A 1016 6.57 -29.70 34.69
C ILE A 1016 6.84 -30.15 33.25
N PHE A 1017 7.40 -31.35 33.20
CA PHE A 1017 7.41 -32.34 32.13
C PHE A 1017 6.06 -33.11 32.11
N ASN A 1018 5.73 -33.66 30.93
CA ASN A 1018 4.66 -34.63 30.57
C ASN A 1018 3.38 -34.07 29.93
N HIS A 1019 3.27 -34.25 28.60
CA HIS A 1019 2.22 -35.12 28.04
C HIS A 1019 2.51 -35.57 26.59
N VAL A 1020 2.46 -36.91 26.42
CA VAL A 1020 2.07 -37.74 25.26
C VAL A 1020 3.03 -37.94 24.06
N LEU A 1021 3.63 -39.13 24.08
CA LEU A 1021 3.97 -39.98 22.94
C LEU A 1021 2.71 -40.48 22.21
N GLY A 1022 2.70 -40.37 20.88
CA GLY A 1022 1.82 -41.11 19.98
C GLY A 1022 2.59 -41.39 18.68
N CYS A 1023 2.89 -42.66 18.44
CA CYS A 1023 3.85 -43.13 17.45
C CYS A 1023 3.14 -43.96 16.36
N PHE A 1024 3.68 -43.90 15.13
CA PHE A 1024 3.63 -44.88 14.03
C PHE A 1024 2.45 -44.95 13.01
N SER A 1025 2.82 -44.62 11.76
CA SER A 1025 2.98 -45.54 10.60
C SER A 1025 1.94 -45.61 9.45
N PHE A 1026 2.48 -46.05 8.29
CA PHE A 1026 1.93 -46.35 6.94
C PHE A 1026 2.00 -45.18 5.93
N LEU A 1027 2.63 -45.27 4.74
CA LEU A 1027 3.01 -46.40 3.89
C LEU A 1027 4.27 -46.11 3.03
N LYS A 1028 5.14 -47.13 2.91
CA LYS A 1028 6.03 -47.38 1.76
C LYS A 1028 5.20 -47.87 0.57
N MET A 1029 5.47 -47.42 -0.66
CA MET A 1029 5.34 -48.29 -1.84
C MET A 1029 6.30 -47.88 -2.97
N GLU A 1030 7.09 -48.89 -3.32
CA GLU A 1030 7.93 -49.20 -4.48
C GLU A 1030 7.98 -48.28 -5.71
N ALA A 1031 9.24 -48.03 -6.11
CA ALA A 1031 9.66 -47.69 -7.45
C ALA A 1031 9.47 -48.87 -8.41
N LYS A 1032 8.87 -48.62 -9.58
CA LYS A 1032 9.05 -49.42 -10.79
C LYS A 1032 9.20 -48.53 -12.02
N GLN A 1033 10.24 -48.86 -12.78
CA GLN A 1033 10.59 -48.52 -14.17
C GLN A 1033 9.52 -47.85 -15.04
N ALA A 1034 9.89 -46.71 -15.63
CA ALA A 1034 9.58 -46.37 -17.03
C ALA A 1034 10.50 -45.24 -17.54
N LEU A 1035 11.49 -45.58 -18.35
CA LEU A 1035 12.00 -44.73 -19.44
C LEU A 1035 11.16 -45.10 -20.68
N PRO A 1036 10.79 -44.17 -21.58
CA PRO A 1036 11.78 -43.72 -22.57
C PRO A 1036 11.60 -42.29 -23.19
N LYS A 1037 12.68 -41.87 -23.86
CA LYS A 1037 12.79 -40.93 -25.01
C LYS A 1037 12.62 -39.43 -24.75
N PHE A 1038 13.76 -38.76 -24.54
CA PHE A 1038 14.02 -37.41 -25.07
C PHE A 1038 14.98 -37.51 -26.26
N SER A 1039 14.59 -36.92 -27.37
CA SER A 1039 15.40 -36.72 -28.59
C SER A 1039 15.69 -35.22 -28.77
N ALA A 1040 16.96 -34.85 -28.72
CA ALA A 1040 17.55 -33.64 -29.31
C ALA A 1040 19.05 -33.94 -29.45
N ILE A 1041 19.60 -34.21 -30.65
CA ILE A 1041 20.07 -33.22 -31.63
C ILE A 1041 20.77 -32.06 -30.91
N GLY A 1042 22.07 -31.81 -30.98
CA GLY A 1042 23.17 -32.30 -31.81
C GLY A 1042 24.26 -31.23 -31.68
N LEU A 1043 25.28 -31.49 -30.88
CA LEU A 1043 26.44 -30.60 -30.70
C LEU A 1043 27.44 -30.87 -31.84
N ILE A 1044 27.64 -29.91 -32.73
CA ILE A 1044 28.74 -29.90 -33.70
C ILE A 1044 29.89 -29.08 -33.09
N VAL A 1045 30.99 -29.77 -32.81
CA VAL A 1045 32.32 -29.23 -32.56
C VAL A 1045 33.10 -29.32 -33.89
N PRO A 1046 33.74 -28.25 -34.39
CA PRO A 1046 34.75 -28.40 -35.42
C PRO A 1046 36.13 -28.57 -34.76
N ASN A 1047 36.74 -29.72 -35.02
CA ASN A 1047 38.18 -29.94 -34.88
C ASN A 1047 38.95 -29.00 -35.82
N TYR A 1048 40.02 -28.39 -35.31
CA TYR A 1048 41.16 -27.97 -36.11
C TYR A 1048 42.43 -28.56 -35.49
N ASN A 1049 43.04 -29.49 -36.23
CA ASN A 1049 44.43 -29.92 -36.07
C ASN A 1049 45.15 -29.49 -37.36
N GLY A 1050 46.33 -28.89 -37.22
CA GLY A 1050 47.35 -28.88 -38.26
C GLY A 1050 47.92 -27.52 -38.64
N LEU A 1051 49.16 -27.30 -38.16
CA LEU A 1051 50.19 -26.31 -38.54
C LEU A 1051 50.10 -24.90 -37.94
#